data_AF-A0A971JGE5-F1
#
_entry.id   AF-A0A971JGE5-F1
#
_cell.length_a   1.000
_cell.length_b   1.000
_cell.length_c   1.000
_cell.angle_alpha   90.00
_cell.angle_beta   90.00
_cell.angle_gamma   90.00
#
_symmetry.space_group_name_H-M   'P 1'
#
loop_
_entity.id
_entity.type
_entity.pdbx_description
1 polymer ?
#
loop_
_entity_poly.entity_id
_entity_poly.type
_entity_poly.pdbx_seq_one_letter_code
_entity_poly.pdbx_strand_id
1 'polypeptide(L)'
;MTYYIDKEQAIQMRTSNTDTILKTVANRYIAQNPPYEISYCAWHMDGIYQDMQYQYVFDFDKKFPEAPLQSNIYAWSKIWCDQDTVKAFEIRCFGPIIVYCNGERVYKPDTETERNRGAVGSFSLSLKQGWNSIVLQFICTKAGYGGIFGAPFSRYNPLNYYIPSADREGQKGWLFTSPLTEPLESLPLPGSTESETGLDWYPQKEWSQEELEYKQIRRMYSLRKDCYVLGWSRITTKKSGEYTFYGSHAGAVEIFLDHERIFQSRRTGSFRFQVRLKHGSHSILVKNHCADKDWGFDLSSLDDDREVRFESPVRLWGSSEKWFYLGPFSDSQSLNIKELYSMDRPFDGADGRIYWRLDHPETVIRPYNDNPLFGQWNYPLGVTLYGLVEAGRLLDNQAMLQYAADHVSICTKAFELDMWEKEQYGTSGMHNQLTTIHSLDDCGSFGSLMLEASDILKGNEHIQIADYIADFIKNKLERLPDGGFFRADSDSQAISGTLWADDLFMSVPFLCRYYKMTGKQEYIDDAAEQMVIYHKYLYLDDRKIMSHVYDFKADMATGIAWGRGNGWVAFSYSEILAFLPKDHSLANQLVNNFNDLCEGYLALQDDSGLWHQVLTDPESYAEASCTSMFTCAFARGVRNGWLRDSASYIKAVEKAWLGLCSHVIDNLGNIYGICKGSSYSFSEDYYKNDLGWNLNDTHGTGIVLLAGVEYRKLMCLRHHKMSVS
;
A
#
# COMPACT_ATOMS: atom_id res chain seq x y z
N MET A 1 33.30 22.42 -0.51
CA MET A 1 32.41 21.62 0.35
C MET A 1 32.46 20.19 -0.17
N THR A 2 32.56 19.19 0.72
CA THR A 2 32.27 17.80 0.34
C THR A 2 30.77 17.72 0.01
N TYR A 3 30.42 17.16 -1.14
CA TYR A 3 29.04 16.77 -1.47
C TYR A 3 28.57 15.66 -0.50
N TYR A 4 27.45 14.99 -0.80
CA TYR A 4 26.90 13.91 0.03
C TYR A 4 27.89 12.78 0.34
N ILE A 5 28.80 12.50 -0.60
CA ILE A 5 29.73 11.38 -0.53
C ILE A 5 31.17 11.86 -0.77
N ASP A 6 32.12 11.16 -0.17
CA ASP A 6 33.53 11.35 -0.47
C ASP A 6 33.83 10.89 -1.90
N LYS A 7 34.82 11.54 -2.54
CA LYS A 7 35.22 11.22 -3.92
C LYS A 7 35.51 9.73 -4.12
N GLU A 8 36.18 9.08 -3.16
CA GLU A 8 36.53 7.65 -3.22
C GLU A 8 35.31 6.71 -3.11
N GLN A 9 34.19 7.21 -2.60
CA GLN A 9 32.93 6.48 -2.51
C GLN A 9 32.10 6.61 -3.77
N ALA A 10 32.29 7.65 -4.58
CA ALA A 10 31.50 7.90 -5.80
C ALA A 10 31.60 6.76 -6.82
N ILE A 11 30.48 6.39 -7.43
CA ILE A 11 30.43 5.31 -8.43
C ILE A 11 31.30 5.62 -9.65
N GLN A 12 31.46 6.90 -9.99
CA GLN A 12 32.33 7.38 -11.07
C GLN A 12 33.79 6.94 -10.90
N MET A 13 34.26 6.72 -9.66
CA MET A 13 35.62 6.22 -9.38
C MET A 13 35.77 4.71 -9.64
N ARG A 14 34.66 3.98 -9.77
CA ARG A 14 34.66 2.54 -10.08
C ARG A 14 34.35 2.26 -11.54
N THR A 15 33.49 3.07 -12.17
CA THR A 15 33.12 2.89 -13.56
C THR A 15 32.51 4.15 -14.15
N SER A 16 32.71 4.37 -15.44
CA SER A 16 31.98 5.35 -16.25
C SER A 16 30.94 4.70 -17.16
N ASN A 17 30.76 3.38 -17.09
CA ASN A 17 29.80 2.64 -17.90
C ASN A 17 28.39 2.79 -17.32
N THR A 18 27.52 3.52 -18.03
CA THR A 18 26.13 3.75 -17.62
C THR A 18 25.35 2.46 -17.39
N ASP A 19 25.55 1.43 -18.22
CA ASP A 19 24.81 0.16 -18.11
C ASP A 19 25.18 -0.56 -16.79
N THR A 20 26.46 -0.51 -16.40
CA THR A 20 26.92 -1.02 -15.09
C THR A 20 26.35 -0.19 -13.93
N ILE A 21 26.34 1.13 -14.03
CA ILE A 21 25.80 2.03 -13.00
C ILE A 21 24.31 1.74 -12.76
N LEU A 22 23.51 1.67 -13.84
CA LEU A 22 22.08 1.34 -13.78
C LEU A 22 21.84 -0.02 -13.11
N LYS A 23 22.63 -1.04 -13.47
CA LYS A 23 22.55 -2.37 -12.82
C LYS A 23 22.85 -2.30 -11.33
N THR A 24 23.89 -1.56 -10.93
CA THR A 24 24.28 -1.43 -9.52
C THR A 24 23.17 -0.78 -8.69
N VAL A 25 22.61 0.34 -9.16
CA VAL A 25 21.51 1.05 -8.47
C VAL A 25 20.25 0.19 -8.41
N ALA A 26 19.85 -0.42 -9.53
CA ALA A 26 18.66 -1.27 -9.57
C ALA A 26 18.78 -2.49 -8.65
N ASN A 27 19.93 -3.17 -8.67
CA ASN A 27 20.18 -4.32 -7.81
C ASN A 27 20.23 -3.91 -6.33
N ARG A 28 20.75 -2.71 -6.02
CA ARG A 28 20.74 -2.17 -4.65
C ARG A 28 19.31 -1.99 -4.14
N TYR A 29 18.44 -1.39 -4.94
CA TYR A 29 17.03 -1.22 -4.60
C TYR A 29 16.31 -2.55 -4.39
N ILE A 30 16.47 -3.50 -5.33
CA ILE A 30 15.83 -4.84 -5.25
C ILE A 30 16.32 -5.58 -4.00
N ALA A 31 17.63 -5.55 -3.71
CA ALA A 31 18.20 -6.23 -2.55
C ALA A 31 17.74 -5.65 -1.21
N GLN A 32 17.43 -4.35 -1.16
CA GLN A 32 16.87 -3.71 0.05
C GLN A 32 15.38 -3.98 0.21
N ASN A 33 14.68 -4.39 -0.85
CA ASN A 33 13.23 -4.57 -0.89
C ASN A 33 12.85 -5.96 -1.42
N PRO A 34 13.26 -7.04 -0.75
CA PRO A 34 12.99 -8.39 -1.20
C PRO A 34 11.48 -8.70 -1.24
N PRO A 35 11.04 -9.60 -2.14
CA PRO A 35 9.63 -9.91 -2.33
C PRO A 35 9.13 -10.96 -1.32
N TYR A 36 8.83 -10.55 -0.09
CA TYR A 36 8.25 -11.48 0.89
C TYR A 36 6.78 -11.78 0.59
N GLU A 37 6.33 -12.95 1.04
CA GLU A 37 4.94 -13.39 0.91
C GLU A 37 3.97 -12.52 1.72
N ILE A 38 2.70 -12.53 1.29
CA ILE A 38 1.59 -11.89 2.01
C ILE A 38 1.27 -12.65 3.30
N SER A 39 1.00 -11.91 4.37
CA SER A 39 0.56 -12.48 5.64
C SER A 39 -0.94 -12.72 5.62
N TYR A 40 -1.38 -13.87 6.13
CA TYR A 40 -2.80 -14.13 6.41
C TYR A 40 -3.01 -14.16 7.92
N CYS A 41 -3.91 -13.35 8.43
CA CYS A 41 -4.18 -13.26 9.86
C CYS A 41 -5.64 -13.61 10.15
N ALA A 42 -5.87 -14.28 11.28
CA ALA A 42 -7.19 -14.31 11.89
C ALA A 42 -7.63 -12.88 12.22
N TRP A 43 -8.91 -12.58 12.02
CA TRP A 43 -9.51 -11.29 12.33
C TRP A 43 -10.95 -11.49 12.78
N HIS A 44 -11.35 -10.80 13.85
CA HIS A 44 -12.65 -11.02 14.48
C HIS A 44 -13.63 -9.89 14.14
N MET A 45 -14.80 -10.24 13.60
CA MET A 45 -15.78 -9.28 13.08
C MET A 45 -16.40 -8.38 14.16
N ASP A 46 -16.63 -8.91 15.38
CA ASP A 46 -17.11 -8.10 16.52
C ASP A 46 -16.00 -7.33 17.27
N GLY A 47 -14.78 -7.28 16.73
CA GLY A 47 -13.65 -6.57 17.32
C GLY A 47 -13.80 -5.04 17.33
N ILE A 48 -12.68 -4.35 17.59
CA ILE A 48 -12.54 -2.92 17.37
C ILE A 48 -12.24 -2.69 15.88
N TYR A 49 -13.08 -1.91 15.21
CA TYR A 49 -12.97 -1.65 13.78
C TYR A 49 -12.15 -0.39 13.49
N GLN A 50 -11.79 -0.18 12.22
CA GLN A 50 -11.11 1.02 11.75
C GLN A 50 -12.05 1.89 10.92
N ASP A 51 -11.89 3.21 11.00
CA ASP A 51 -12.55 4.15 10.10
C ASP A 51 -11.82 4.26 8.74
N MET A 52 -12.35 5.10 7.86
CA MET A 52 -11.79 5.36 6.53
C MET A 52 -10.42 6.05 6.56
N GLN A 53 -10.04 6.64 7.71
CA GLN A 53 -8.72 7.19 7.98
C GLN A 53 -7.76 6.14 8.57
N TYR A 54 -8.21 4.89 8.68
CA TYR A 54 -7.48 3.76 9.27
C TYR A 54 -7.18 3.92 10.77
N GLN A 55 -7.92 4.79 11.47
CA GLN A 55 -7.84 4.94 12.93
C GLN A 55 -8.82 3.97 13.61
N TYR A 56 -8.47 3.44 14.79
CA TYR A 56 -9.32 2.49 15.51
C TYR A 56 -10.45 3.21 16.26
N VAL A 57 -11.67 2.72 16.09
CA VAL A 57 -12.88 3.30 16.68
C VAL A 57 -13.39 2.42 17.82
N PHE A 58 -13.28 2.94 19.04
CA PHE A 58 -13.70 2.31 20.29
C PHE A 58 -15.06 2.85 20.69
N ASP A 59 -16.13 2.45 19.99
CA ASP A 59 -17.51 2.89 20.28
C ASP A 59 -18.16 2.01 21.36
N PHE A 60 -17.80 2.27 22.62
CA PHE A 60 -18.33 1.52 23.76
C PHE A 60 -19.74 1.97 24.18
N ASP A 61 -20.17 3.18 23.80
CA ASP A 61 -21.57 3.60 23.89
C ASP A 61 -22.48 2.60 23.14
N LYS A 62 -22.07 2.19 21.94
CA LYS A 62 -22.82 1.21 21.14
C LYS A 62 -22.68 -0.22 21.67
N LYS A 63 -21.48 -0.64 22.09
CA LYS A 63 -21.23 -2.01 22.57
C LYS A 63 -21.82 -2.27 23.96
N PHE A 64 -21.85 -1.28 24.84
CA PHE A 64 -22.29 -1.39 26.23
C PHE A 64 -23.20 -0.20 26.63
N PRO A 65 -24.41 -0.07 26.05
CA PRO A 65 -25.30 1.06 26.29
C PRO A 65 -25.78 1.19 27.75
N GLU A 66 -25.71 0.10 28.51
CA GLU A 66 -26.11 0.04 29.92
C GLU A 66 -24.90 0.03 30.88
N ALA A 67 -23.70 0.38 30.40
CA ALA A 67 -22.50 0.44 31.24
C ALA A 67 -22.69 1.40 32.44
N PRO A 68 -22.38 0.98 33.68
CA PRO A 68 -22.47 1.86 34.84
C PRO A 68 -21.58 3.11 34.66
N LEU A 69 -22.07 4.27 35.10
CA LEU A 69 -21.23 5.47 35.14
C LEU A 69 -19.99 5.21 35.99
N GLN A 70 -18.85 5.76 35.57
CA GLN A 70 -17.53 5.58 36.18
C GLN A 70 -16.93 4.17 36.05
N SER A 71 -17.60 3.25 35.37
CA SER A 71 -16.98 1.99 34.97
C SER A 71 -15.86 2.21 33.95
N ASN A 72 -14.96 1.24 33.86
CA ASN A 72 -13.75 1.27 33.07
C ASN A 72 -13.75 0.13 32.04
N ILE A 73 -13.30 0.41 30.83
CA ILE A 73 -12.95 -0.59 29.83
C ILE A 73 -11.48 -0.40 29.49
N TYR A 74 -10.74 -1.50 29.47
CA TYR A 74 -9.35 -1.51 29.06
C TYR A 74 -9.25 -2.17 27.69
N ALA A 75 -8.73 -1.44 26.70
CA ALA A 75 -8.38 -2.01 25.40
C ALA A 75 -6.87 -2.23 25.31
N TRP A 76 -6.44 -3.38 24.79
CA TRP A 76 -5.05 -3.85 24.85
C TRP A 76 -4.57 -4.37 23.49
N SER A 77 -3.45 -3.83 23.02
CA SER A 77 -2.76 -4.21 21.78
C SER A 77 -1.26 -3.97 21.89
N LYS A 78 -0.47 -4.47 20.92
CA LYS A 78 0.96 -4.20 20.79
C LYS A 78 1.33 -3.78 19.37
N ILE A 79 2.43 -3.04 19.24
CA ILE A 79 3.01 -2.59 17.97
C ILE A 79 4.50 -2.91 17.93
N TRP A 80 5.03 -3.24 16.74
CA TRP A 80 6.46 -3.48 16.53
C TRP A 80 7.17 -2.22 16.03
N CYS A 81 8.41 -2.02 16.46
CA CYS A 81 9.32 -0.98 15.94
C CYS A 81 10.69 -1.57 15.64
N ASP A 82 11.25 -1.30 14.45
CA ASP A 82 12.56 -1.83 14.06
C ASP A 82 13.73 -1.18 14.79
N GLN A 83 13.50 0.02 15.33
CA GLN A 83 14.47 0.79 16.11
C GLN A 83 13.75 1.68 17.13
N ASP A 84 14.49 2.15 18.13
CA ASP A 84 14.00 3.19 19.05
C ASP A 84 13.55 4.43 18.26
N THR A 85 12.34 4.90 18.52
CA THR A 85 11.75 6.01 17.77
C THR A 85 10.73 6.79 18.60
N VAL A 86 10.42 8.01 18.18
CA VAL A 86 9.33 8.81 18.74
C VAL A 86 8.28 8.94 17.65
N LYS A 87 7.05 8.49 17.93
CA LYS A 87 5.95 8.51 16.97
C LYS A 87 4.78 9.32 17.48
N ALA A 88 4.21 10.15 16.61
CA ALA A 88 3.02 10.95 16.90
C ALA A 88 1.75 10.09 16.84
N PHE A 89 0.79 10.41 17.71
CA PHE A 89 -0.52 9.79 17.83
C PHE A 89 -1.59 10.86 18.01
N GLU A 90 -2.79 10.53 17.56
CA GLU A 90 -4.00 11.34 17.69
C GLU A 90 -5.07 10.56 18.45
N ILE A 91 -5.90 11.31 19.18
CA ILE A 91 -7.06 10.76 19.88
C ILE A 91 -8.25 11.72 19.79
N ARG A 92 -9.44 11.17 19.57
CA ARG A 92 -10.72 11.87 19.73
C ARG A 92 -11.52 11.17 20.82
N CYS A 93 -12.11 11.94 21.72
CA CYS A 93 -12.70 11.39 22.94
C CYS A 93 -14.23 11.38 22.86
N PHE A 94 -14.85 10.25 23.23
CA PHE A 94 -16.29 10.20 23.54
C PHE A 94 -16.54 10.25 25.06
N GLY A 95 -15.49 10.09 25.85
CA GLY A 95 -15.39 10.30 27.29
C GLY A 95 -13.90 10.36 27.69
N PRO A 96 -13.56 10.37 28.99
CA PRO A 96 -12.18 10.37 29.45
C PRO A 96 -11.41 9.11 29.01
N ILE A 97 -10.18 9.31 28.55
CA ILE A 97 -9.28 8.24 28.10
C ILE A 97 -7.91 8.42 28.76
N ILE A 98 -7.30 7.32 29.19
CA ILE A 98 -5.91 7.30 29.67
C ILE A 98 -5.12 6.32 28.80
N VAL A 99 -3.97 6.77 28.31
CA VAL A 99 -3.09 5.99 27.44
C VAL A 99 -1.89 5.52 28.23
N TYR A 100 -1.61 4.23 28.11
CA TYR A 100 -0.44 3.58 28.68
C TYR A 100 0.42 2.99 27.57
N CYS A 101 1.74 3.15 27.68
CA CYS A 101 2.72 2.53 26.81
C CYS A 101 3.73 1.78 27.68
N ASN A 102 3.93 0.49 27.42
CA ASN A 102 4.83 -0.39 28.19
C ASN A 102 4.58 -0.34 29.71
N GLY A 103 3.31 -0.24 30.10
CA GLY A 103 2.87 -0.21 31.50
C GLY A 103 2.92 1.18 32.16
N GLU A 104 3.53 2.18 31.50
CA GLU A 104 3.61 3.54 32.03
C GLU A 104 2.46 4.40 31.50
N ARG A 105 1.87 5.24 32.37
CA ARG A 105 0.87 6.22 31.95
C ARG A 105 1.58 7.36 31.20
N VAL A 106 1.32 7.45 29.90
CA VAL A 106 2.05 8.36 29.00
C VAL A 106 1.22 9.55 28.54
N TYR A 107 -0.11 9.43 28.49
CA TYR A 107 -0.97 10.51 28.05
C TYR A 107 -2.36 10.46 28.68
N LYS A 108 -2.93 11.64 28.91
CA LYS A 108 -4.34 11.85 29.24
C LYS A 108 -4.78 13.15 28.53
N PRO A 109 -5.83 13.13 27.71
CA PRO A 109 -6.38 14.33 27.08
C PRO A 109 -6.81 15.38 28.13
N ASP A 110 -6.79 16.64 27.73
CA ASP A 110 -7.33 17.73 28.55
C ASP A 110 -8.87 17.73 28.54
N THR A 111 -9.43 18.58 29.41
CA THR A 111 -10.89 18.66 29.59
C THR A 111 -11.63 19.22 28.37
N GLU A 112 -10.95 19.96 27.49
CA GLU A 112 -11.55 20.46 26.26
C GLU A 112 -11.71 19.33 25.25
N THR A 113 -10.66 18.55 25.05
CA THR A 113 -10.64 17.37 24.18
C THR A 113 -11.63 16.31 24.65
N GLU A 114 -11.72 16.05 25.96
CA GLU A 114 -12.69 15.09 26.52
C GLU A 114 -14.16 15.51 26.33
N ARG A 115 -14.46 16.81 26.24
CA ARG A 115 -15.84 17.33 26.17
C ARG A 115 -16.31 17.60 24.73
N ASN A 116 -15.39 17.74 23.79
CA ASN A 116 -15.70 18.01 22.39
C ASN A 116 -15.32 16.79 21.53
N ARG A 117 -16.33 16.02 21.09
CA ARG A 117 -16.12 14.83 20.25
C ARG A 117 -15.40 15.12 18.92
N GLY A 118 -15.41 16.37 18.45
CA GLY A 118 -14.68 16.79 17.25
C GLY A 118 -13.25 17.26 17.51
N ALA A 119 -12.85 17.47 18.76
CA ALA A 119 -11.50 17.90 19.10
C ALA A 119 -10.51 16.73 18.96
N VAL A 120 -9.33 17.04 18.42
CA VAL A 120 -8.24 16.08 18.25
C VAL A 120 -7.14 16.40 19.26
N GLY A 121 -6.89 15.48 20.18
CA GLY A 121 -5.71 15.51 21.04
C GLY A 121 -4.52 14.89 20.31
N SER A 122 -3.40 15.61 20.22
CA SER A 122 -2.14 15.11 19.63
C SER A 122 -1.07 14.93 20.70
N PHE A 123 -0.30 13.85 20.61
CA PHE A 123 0.81 13.55 21.51
C PHE A 123 1.83 12.63 20.85
N SER A 124 2.98 12.44 21.49
CA SER A 124 4.02 11.55 20.99
C SER A 124 4.37 10.47 22.00
N LEU A 125 4.64 9.26 21.50
CA LEU A 125 5.12 8.14 22.29
C LEU A 125 6.56 7.81 21.93
N SER A 126 7.39 7.62 22.95
CA SER A 126 8.72 7.02 22.80
C SER A 126 8.56 5.50 22.73
N LEU A 127 8.80 4.93 21.57
CA LEU A 127 8.69 3.50 21.29
C LEU A 127 10.09 2.89 21.26
N LYS A 128 10.22 1.71 21.88
CA LYS A 128 11.46 0.94 21.92
C LYS A 128 11.56 0.00 20.74
N GLN A 129 12.78 -0.30 20.32
CA GLN A 129 13.03 -1.38 19.39
C GLN A 129 12.37 -2.68 19.91
N GLY A 130 11.58 -3.31 19.05
CA GLY A 130 10.80 -4.50 19.37
C GLY A 130 9.32 -4.21 19.63
N TRP A 131 8.69 -5.08 20.41
CA TRP A 131 7.27 -4.99 20.75
C TRP A 131 7.02 -3.94 21.85
N ASN A 132 6.06 -3.06 21.62
CA ASN A 132 5.58 -2.07 22.59
C ASN A 132 4.11 -2.34 22.91
N SER A 133 3.79 -2.49 24.19
CA SER A 133 2.42 -2.69 24.68
C SER A 133 1.68 -1.38 24.77
N ILE A 134 0.46 -1.30 24.24
CA ILE A 134 -0.42 -0.15 24.32
C ILE A 134 -1.70 -0.56 25.03
N VAL A 135 -2.04 0.14 26.11
CA VAL A 135 -3.32 -0.03 26.81
C VAL A 135 -4.05 1.29 26.85
N LEU A 136 -5.33 1.28 26.48
CA LEU A 136 -6.23 2.42 26.56
C LEU A 136 -7.27 2.13 27.64
N GLN A 137 -7.34 2.98 28.65
CA GLN A 137 -8.39 2.95 29.67
C GLN A 137 -9.45 3.99 29.30
N PHE A 138 -10.67 3.53 29.05
CA PHE A 138 -11.84 4.37 28.80
C PHE A 138 -12.68 4.42 30.06
N ILE A 139 -13.26 5.59 30.38
CA ILE A 139 -14.10 5.79 31.57
C ILE A 139 -15.52 6.19 31.13
N CYS A 140 -16.53 5.46 31.60
CA CYS A 140 -17.93 5.75 31.27
C CYS A 140 -18.41 7.04 31.96
N THR A 141 -18.96 7.96 31.18
CA THR A 141 -19.55 9.20 31.69
C THR A 141 -20.87 9.51 30.99
N LYS A 142 -21.60 10.53 31.49
CA LYS A 142 -22.79 11.02 30.81
C LYS A 142 -22.52 11.65 29.44
N ALA A 143 -21.27 12.02 29.15
CA ALA A 143 -20.88 12.57 27.84
C ALA A 143 -20.67 11.46 26.78
N GLY A 144 -20.43 10.24 27.24
CA GLY A 144 -20.22 9.06 26.43
C GLY A 144 -19.10 8.17 26.98
N TYR A 145 -18.82 7.12 26.21
CA TYR A 145 -17.89 6.06 26.54
C TYR A 145 -17.17 5.56 25.28
N GLY A 146 -15.87 5.84 25.18
CA GLY A 146 -15.09 5.45 24.00
C GLY A 146 -14.24 6.56 23.39
N GLY A 147 -13.78 6.33 22.16
CA GLY A 147 -13.02 7.30 21.37
C GLY A 147 -12.45 6.73 20.08
N ILE A 148 -11.63 7.52 19.40
CA ILE A 148 -10.89 7.15 18.19
C ILE A 148 -9.41 7.32 18.48
N PHE A 149 -8.57 6.34 18.14
CA PHE A 149 -7.12 6.36 18.40
C PHE A 149 -6.32 5.82 17.22
N GLY A 150 -5.23 6.49 16.87
CA GLY A 150 -4.32 6.05 15.81
C GLY A 150 -3.17 7.03 15.58
N ALA A 151 -2.31 6.75 14.60
CA ALA A 151 -1.32 7.74 14.14
C ALA A 151 -1.98 8.79 13.24
N PRO A 152 -1.47 10.04 13.18
CA PRO A 152 -1.81 10.96 12.11
C PRO A 152 -1.56 10.31 10.75
N PHE A 153 -2.41 10.57 9.76
CA PHE A 153 -2.26 10.06 8.40
C PHE A 153 -2.13 8.52 8.33
N SER A 154 -2.80 7.78 9.23
CA SER A 154 -2.77 6.30 9.29
C SER A 154 -3.18 5.65 7.97
N ARG A 155 -4.02 6.31 7.17
CA ARG A 155 -4.34 5.92 5.79
C ARG A 155 -3.12 5.82 4.87
N TYR A 156 -2.07 6.61 5.06
CA TYR A 156 -0.87 6.55 4.22
C TYR A 156 0.23 5.68 4.84
N ASN A 157 0.27 5.64 6.18
CA ASN A 157 1.26 4.87 6.94
C ASN A 157 0.60 4.11 8.11
N PRO A 158 -0.15 3.04 7.82
CA PRO A 158 -0.92 2.34 8.84
C PRO A 158 0.02 1.67 9.83
N LEU A 159 -0.29 1.81 11.11
CA LEU A 159 0.36 1.03 12.16
C LEU A 159 -0.33 -0.32 12.28
N ASN A 160 0.46 -1.39 12.31
CA ASN A 160 -0.04 -2.73 12.54
C ASN A 160 -0.17 -3.01 14.04
N TYR A 161 -1.41 -3.15 14.50
CA TYR A 161 -1.76 -3.49 15.88
C TYR A 161 -2.08 -4.98 16.01
N TYR A 162 -1.41 -5.63 16.96
CA TYR A 162 -1.55 -7.06 17.21
C TYR A 162 -2.09 -7.33 18.61
N ILE A 163 -2.91 -8.38 18.73
CA ILE A 163 -3.36 -8.88 20.02
C ILE A 163 -2.12 -9.35 20.80
N PRO A 164 -1.94 -8.92 22.07
CA PRO A 164 -0.70 -9.20 22.80
C PRO A 164 -0.73 -10.51 23.58
N SER A 165 -1.88 -11.18 23.64
CA SER A 165 -2.04 -12.44 24.37
C SER A 165 -1.29 -13.57 23.68
N ALA A 166 -0.64 -14.43 24.46
CA ALA A 166 0.06 -15.61 23.91
C ALA A 166 -0.89 -16.59 23.20
N ASP A 167 -2.17 -16.58 23.57
CA ASP A 167 -3.22 -17.41 22.98
C ASP A 167 -3.53 -17.07 21.52
N ARG A 168 -3.29 -15.81 21.13
CA ARG A 168 -3.69 -15.26 19.83
C ARG A 168 -2.50 -14.56 19.14
N GLU A 169 -1.29 -15.05 19.38
CA GLU A 169 -0.06 -14.44 18.87
C GLU A 169 -0.11 -14.29 17.34
N GLY A 170 0.10 -13.06 16.87
CA GLY A 170 0.03 -12.69 15.45
C GLY A 170 -1.38 -12.34 14.94
N GLN A 171 -2.43 -12.41 15.76
CA GLN A 171 -3.75 -11.90 15.40
C GLN A 171 -3.73 -10.37 15.36
N LYS A 172 -4.32 -9.76 14.32
CA LYS A 172 -4.45 -8.30 14.24
C LYS A 172 -5.70 -7.82 14.99
N GLY A 173 -5.61 -6.66 15.63
CA GLY A 173 -6.71 -6.00 16.33
C GLY A 173 -6.43 -5.74 17.81
N TRP A 174 -7.50 -5.51 18.57
CA TRP A 174 -7.46 -5.14 19.98
C TRP A 174 -8.33 -6.09 20.81
N LEU A 175 -7.82 -6.46 21.98
CA LEU A 175 -8.66 -7.03 23.03
C LEU A 175 -9.28 -5.91 23.86
N PHE A 176 -10.46 -6.11 24.43
CA PHE A 176 -11.06 -5.20 25.40
C PHE A 176 -11.85 -5.94 26.48
N THR A 177 -11.94 -5.37 27.67
CA THR A 177 -12.72 -5.95 28.79
C THR A 177 -14.20 -5.61 28.69
N SER A 178 -15.06 -6.31 29.45
CA SER A 178 -16.36 -5.76 29.84
C SER A 178 -16.21 -4.52 30.74
N PRO A 179 -17.26 -3.72 30.95
CA PRO A 179 -17.23 -2.61 31.92
C PRO A 179 -16.91 -3.10 33.34
N LEU A 180 -15.83 -2.56 33.93
CA LEU A 180 -15.37 -2.85 35.29
C LEU A 180 -15.71 -1.68 36.22
N THR A 181 -16.42 -1.92 37.32
CA THR A 181 -16.77 -0.86 38.27
C THR A 181 -15.56 -0.34 39.05
N GLU A 182 -14.55 -1.19 39.25
CA GLU A 182 -13.27 -0.82 39.85
C GLU A 182 -12.17 -0.84 38.76
N PRO A 183 -11.24 0.13 38.76
CA PRO A 183 -10.07 0.09 37.90
C PRO A 183 -9.18 -1.13 38.16
N LEU A 184 -8.42 -1.56 37.14
CA LEU A 184 -7.44 -2.64 37.31
C LEU A 184 -6.31 -2.23 38.26
N GLU A 185 -5.94 -3.12 39.18
CA GLU A 185 -4.77 -2.95 40.06
C GLU A 185 -3.45 -3.04 39.26
N SER A 186 -3.41 -3.91 38.27
CA SER A 186 -2.27 -4.11 37.38
C SER A 186 -2.72 -4.23 35.92
N LEU A 187 -1.93 -3.64 35.02
CA LEU A 187 -2.18 -3.74 33.58
C LEU A 187 -1.71 -5.11 33.05
N PRO A 188 -2.35 -5.64 31.99
CA PRO A 188 -1.94 -6.90 31.38
C PRO A 188 -0.52 -6.81 30.81
N LEU A 189 0.25 -7.87 30.99
CA LEU A 189 1.62 -7.97 30.48
C LEU A 189 1.64 -8.69 29.12
N PRO A 190 2.39 -8.18 28.12
CA PRO A 190 2.54 -8.88 26.84
C PRO A 190 3.04 -10.31 27.02
N GLY A 191 2.46 -11.24 26.27
CA GLY A 191 2.81 -12.66 26.33
C GLY A 191 2.14 -13.45 27.46
N SER A 192 1.34 -12.80 28.33
CA SER A 192 0.40 -13.53 29.20
C SER A 192 -0.73 -14.15 28.37
N THR A 193 -1.24 -15.29 28.82
CA THR A 193 -2.51 -15.84 28.33
C THR A 193 -3.68 -14.98 28.84
N GLU A 194 -4.79 -14.98 28.10
CA GLU A 194 -6.01 -14.26 28.52
C GLU A 194 -6.50 -14.78 29.88
N SER A 195 -6.41 -16.09 30.12
CA SER A 195 -6.80 -16.69 31.41
C SER A 195 -5.94 -16.25 32.59
N GLU A 196 -4.64 -16.01 32.39
CA GLU A 196 -3.74 -15.57 33.48
C GLU A 196 -4.07 -14.15 33.98
N THR A 197 -4.75 -13.35 33.16
CA THR A 197 -5.18 -12.00 33.57
C THR A 197 -6.36 -12.02 34.54
N GLY A 198 -7.13 -13.11 34.58
CA GLY A 198 -8.37 -13.21 35.37
C GLY A 198 -9.50 -12.31 34.87
N LEU A 199 -9.44 -11.81 33.63
CA LEU A 199 -10.43 -10.93 33.02
C LEU A 199 -11.15 -11.62 31.85
N ASP A 200 -12.40 -11.22 31.64
CA ASP A 200 -13.15 -11.58 30.43
C ASP A 200 -12.75 -10.66 29.28
N TRP A 201 -12.02 -11.21 28.31
CA TRP A 201 -11.57 -10.50 27.13
C TRP A 201 -12.50 -10.71 25.93
N TYR A 202 -12.80 -9.60 25.27
CA TYR A 202 -13.52 -9.55 24.01
C TYR A 202 -12.59 -9.10 22.88
N PRO A 203 -12.84 -9.55 21.65
CA PRO A 203 -13.88 -10.52 21.29
C PRO A 203 -13.56 -11.95 21.80
N GLN A 204 -14.58 -12.79 21.99
CA GLN A 204 -14.42 -14.13 22.57
C GLN A 204 -13.56 -15.04 21.68
N LYS A 205 -12.67 -15.84 22.30
CA LYS A 205 -11.74 -16.71 21.57
C LYS A 205 -12.40 -18.02 21.11
N GLU A 206 -13.21 -18.58 21.99
CA GLU A 206 -13.74 -19.92 21.90
C GLU A 206 -15.27 -19.88 21.80
N TRP A 207 -15.82 -20.89 21.12
CA TRP A 207 -17.24 -21.16 21.12
C TRP A 207 -17.75 -21.44 22.55
N SER A 208 -19.01 -21.10 22.81
CA SER A 208 -19.67 -21.53 24.03
C SER A 208 -19.83 -23.05 24.07
N GLN A 209 -20.05 -23.61 25.27
CA GLN A 209 -20.26 -25.05 25.42
C GLN A 209 -21.49 -25.56 24.65
N GLU A 210 -22.53 -24.74 24.52
CA GLU A 210 -23.73 -25.06 23.72
C GLU A 210 -23.40 -25.12 22.22
N GLU A 211 -22.61 -24.18 21.71
CA GLU A 211 -22.23 -24.16 20.29
C GLU A 211 -21.29 -25.32 19.92
N LEU A 212 -20.47 -25.78 20.88
CA LEU A 212 -19.61 -26.96 20.71
C LEU A 212 -20.40 -28.28 20.59
N GLU A 213 -21.68 -28.32 20.97
CA GLU A 213 -22.55 -29.48 20.74
C GLU A 213 -22.87 -29.68 19.26
N TYR A 214 -22.74 -28.62 18.45
CA TYR A 214 -22.97 -28.66 17.01
C TYR A 214 -21.69 -28.98 16.25
N LYS A 215 -21.80 -29.68 15.12
CA LYS A 215 -20.67 -29.77 14.19
C LYS A 215 -20.27 -28.41 13.65
N GLN A 216 -19.03 -28.31 13.21
CA GLN A 216 -18.36 -27.05 12.94
C GLN A 216 -19.06 -26.17 11.92
N ILE A 217 -19.63 -26.76 10.87
CA ILE A 217 -20.30 -25.98 9.83
C ILE A 217 -21.61 -25.40 10.36
N ARG A 218 -22.34 -26.14 11.20
CA ARG A 218 -23.55 -25.62 11.87
C ARG A 218 -23.26 -24.46 12.79
N ARG A 219 -22.23 -24.53 13.64
CA ARG A 219 -21.93 -23.41 14.54
C ARG A 219 -21.45 -22.16 13.79
N MET A 220 -20.74 -22.31 12.68
CA MET A 220 -20.34 -21.15 11.86
C MET A 220 -21.47 -20.55 11.00
N TYR A 221 -22.38 -21.37 10.46
CA TYR A 221 -23.30 -20.95 9.40
C TYR A 221 -24.79 -21.17 9.70
N SER A 222 -25.12 -21.69 10.90
CA SER A 222 -26.45 -22.22 11.24
C SER A 222 -26.89 -23.35 10.28
N LEU A 223 -28.14 -23.83 10.36
CA LEU A 223 -28.67 -24.78 9.37
C LEU A 223 -29.15 -24.03 8.12
N ARG A 224 -28.68 -24.45 6.94
CA ARG A 224 -29.01 -23.85 5.64
C ARG A 224 -29.35 -24.95 4.65
N LYS A 225 -30.65 -25.24 4.50
CA LYS A 225 -31.12 -26.27 3.58
C LYS A 225 -30.68 -25.95 2.14
N ASP A 226 -30.42 -26.98 1.34
CA ASP A 226 -30.05 -26.87 -0.08
C ASP A 226 -28.76 -26.05 -0.31
N CYS A 227 -27.85 -26.10 0.68
CA CYS A 227 -26.55 -25.45 0.64
C CYS A 227 -25.42 -26.43 1.00
N TYR A 228 -24.20 -26.06 0.60
CA TYR A 228 -22.97 -26.73 1.00
C TYR A 228 -21.87 -25.75 1.40
N VAL A 229 -20.90 -26.24 2.17
CA VAL A 229 -19.70 -25.51 2.60
C VAL A 229 -18.47 -26.32 2.23
N LEU A 230 -17.38 -25.63 1.92
CA LEU A 230 -16.08 -26.22 1.65
C LEU A 230 -15.17 -26.06 2.87
N GLY A 231 -14.49 -27.13 3.27
CA GLY A 231 -13.38 -27.10 4.21
C GLY A 231 -12.07 -27.37 3.48
N TRP A 232 -11.07 -26.50 3.62
CA TRP A 232 -9.77 -26.63 2.98
C TRP A 232 -8.66 -26.79 4.02
N SER A 233 -7.81 -27.79 3.82
CA SER A 233 -6.60 -28.00 4.61
C SER A 233 -5.47 -28.53 3.72
N ARG A 234 -4.32 -28.79 4.33
CA ARG A 234 -3.14 -29.33 3.66
C ARG A 234 -2.58 -30.51 4.46
N ILE A 235 -1.98 -31.47 3.76
CA ILE A 235 -1.26 -32.58 4.37
C ILE A 235 0.13 -32.69 3.73
N THR A 236 1.16 -32.86 4.56
CA THR A 236 2.53 -33.03 4.08
C THR A 236 3.01 -34.45 4.39
N THR A 237 3.41 -35.17 3.35
CA THR A 237 3.81 -36.58 3.42
C THR A 237 5.33 -36.72 3.37
N LYS A 238 5.86 -37.56 4.24
CA LYS A 238 7.32 -37.79 4.32
C LYS A 238 7.82 -38.83 3.30
N LYS A 239 6.95 -39.70 2.81
CA LYS A 239 7.26 -40.72 1.79
C LYS A 239 6.09 -40.88 0.83
N SER A 240 6.37 -41.42 -0.35
CA SER A 240 5.31 -41.89 -1.24
C SER A 240 4.78 -43.23 -0.70
N GLY A 241 3.47 -43.41 -0.59
CA GLY A 241 2.89 -44.59 0.02
C GLY A 241 1.37 -44.56 0.11
N GLU A 242 0.79 -45.59 0.71
CA GLU A 242 -0.65 -45.65 1.02
C GLU A 242 -0.91 -44.93 2.34
N TYR A 243 -1.86 -43.99 2.31
CA TYR A 243 -2.31 -43.24 3.48
C TYR A 243 -3.78 -43.57 3.73
N THR A 244 -4.13 -43.82 4.99
CA THR A 244 -5.51 -44.13 5.38
C THR A 244 -6.21 -42.88 5.88
N PHE A 245 -7.30 -42.48 5.25
CA PHE A 245 -8.18 -41.41 5.70
C PHE A 245 -9.41 -42.00 6.38
N TYR A 246 -9.82 -41.43 7.51
CA TYR A 246 -10.98 -41.87 8.26
C TYR A 246 -11.63 -40.71 9.01
N GLY A 247 -12.90 -40.88 9.36
CA GLY A 247 -13.64 -39.82 10.02
C GLY A 247 -15.14 -40.03 10.05
N SER A 248 -15.87 -38.95 10.29
CA SER A 248 -17.33 -38.93 10.32
C SER A 248 -17.86 -37.68 9.65
N HIS A 249 -19.11 -37.67 9.20
CA HIS A 249 -19.74 -36.48 8.65
C HIS A 249 -21.26 -36.49 8.85
N ALA A 250 -21.83 -35.30 8.99
CA ALA A 250 -23.26 -35.06 8.90
C ALA A 250 -23.60 -34.41 7.55
N GLY A 251 -24.61 -34.95 6.86
CA GLY A 251 -24.95 -34.55 5.50
C GLY A 251 -24.09 -35.26 4.45
N ALA A 252 -24.34 -34.99 3.16
CA ALA A 252 -23.52 -35.57 2.09
C ALA A 252 -22.11 -34.95 2.10
N VAL A 253 -21.08 -35.74 1.76
CA VAL A 253 -19.69 -35.28 1.72
C VAL A 253 -18.98 -35.76 0.45
N GLU A 254 -18.13 -34.91 -0.09
CA GLU A 254 -17.15 -35.23 -1.13
C GLU A 254 -15.78 -34.76 -0.68
N ILE A 255 -14.74 -35.57 -0.87
CA ILE A 255 -13.36 -35.23 -0.49
C ILE A 255 -12.50 -35.24 -1.75
N PHE A 256 -11.74 -34.16 -1.93
CA PHE A 256 -10.85 -33.92 -3.04
C PHE A 256 -9.41 -33.81 -2.54
N LEU A 257 -8.49 -34.42 -3.28
CA LEU A 257 -7.05 -34.34 -3.07
C LEU A 257 -6.42 -33.79 -4.35
N ASP A 258 -5.70 -32.68 -4.25
CA ASP A 258 -5.09 -32.00 -5.41
C ASP A 258 -6.08 -31.86 -6.58
N HIS A 259 -7.29 -31.40 -6.26
CA HIS A 259 -8.44 -31.21 -7.17
C HIS A 259 -9.15 -32.48 -7.66
N GLU A 260 -8.63 -33.67 -7.39
CA GLU A 260 -9.24 -34.95 -7.79
C GLU A 260 -10.13 -35.52 -6.69
N ARG A 261 -11.35 -35.92 -7.02
CA ARG A 261 -12.27 -36.50 -6.03
C ARG A 261 -11.84 -37.91 -5.64
N ILE A 262 -11.49 -38.09 -4.38
CA ILE A 262 -11.01 -39.36 -3.81
C ILE A 262 -12.06 -40.10 -2.99
N PHE A 263 -13.10 -39.41 -2.51
CA PHE A 263 -14.17 -40.03 -1.72
C PHE A 263 -15.49 -39.29 -1.89
N GLN A 264 -16.61 -40.02 -1.75
CA GLN A 264 -17.95 -39.46 -1.68
C GLN A 264 -18.86 -40.32 -0.80
N SER A 265 -19.75 -39.70 -0.04
CA SER A 265 -20.83 -40.36 0.69
C SER A 265 -22.09 -39.49 0.69
N ARG A 266 -23.24 -40.12 0.43
CA ARG A 266 -24.54 -39.41 0.34
C ARG A 266 -25.34 -39.41 1.65
N ARG A 267 -24.90 -40.15 2.66
CA ARG A 267 -25.61 -40.31 3.94
C ARG A 267 -24.65 -40.04 5.09
N THR A 268 -25.13 -39.34 6.11
CA THR A 268 -24.45 -39.17 7.40
C THR A 268 -23.89 -40.51 7.90
N GLY A 269 -22.64 -40.51 8.35
CA GLY A 269 -21.99 -41.72 8.83
C GLY A 269 -20.49 -41.57 9.03
N SER A 270 -19.83 -42.69 9.32
CA SER A 270 -18.37 -42.78 9.38
C SER A 270 -17.80 -43.38 8.09
N PHE A 271 -16.54 -43.10 7.83
CA PHE A 271 -15.83 -43.61 6.67
C PHE A 271 -14.38 -43.96 7.00
N ARG A 272 -13.81 -44.86 6.19
CA ARG A 272 -12.39 -45.21 6.18
C ARG A 272 -12.02 -45.68 4.78
N PHE A 273 -10.99 -45.09 4.18
CA PHE A 273 -10.50 -45.46 2.85
C PHE A 273 -8.99 -45.18 2.73
N GLN A 274 -8.35 -45.73 1.71
CA GLN A 274 -6.91 -45.55 1.46
C GLN A 274 -6.68 -44.81 0.14
N VAL A 275 -5.67 -43.95 0.13
CA VAL A 275 -5.22 -43.22 -1.05
C VAL A 275 -3.70 -43.24 -1.10
N ARG A 276 -3.17 -43.45 -2.31
CA ARG A 276 -1.74 -43.35 -2.54
C ARG A 276 -1.30 -41.90 -2.70
N LEU A 277 -0.48 -41.42 -1.78
CA LEU A 277 0.13 -40.09 -1.85
C LEU A 277 1.57 -40.17 -2.33
N LYS A 278 2.04 -39.11 -3.00
CA LYS A 278 3.46 -38.92 -3.30
C LYS A 278 4.14 -38.25 -2.10
N HIS A 279 5.46 -38.24 -2.05
CA HIS A 279 6.19 -37.36 -1.13
C HIS A 279 5.95 -35.89 -1.52
N GLY A 280 5.58 -35.06 -0.55
CA GLY A 280 5.39 -33.62 -0.76
C GLY A 280 4.19 -33.06 -0.01
N SER A 281 3.70 -31.92 -0.46
CA SER A 281 2.52 -31.26 0.10
C SER A 281 1.32 -31.47 -0.81
N HIS A 282 0.17 -31.77 -0.21
CA HIS A 282 -1.07 -32.06 -0.91
C HIS A 282 -2.21 -31.23 -0.32
N SER A 283 -3.04 -30.66 -1.19
CA SER A 283 -4.24 -29.92 -0.77
C SER A 283 -5.41 -30.87 -0.59
N ILE A 284 -6.13 -30.74 0.52
CA ILE A 284 -7.36 -31.49 0.78
C ILE A 284 -8.55 -30.54 0.88
N LEU A 285 -9.60 -30.80 0.11
CA LEU A 285 -10.83 -30.03 0.15
C LEU A 285 -12.00 -30.96 0.43
N VAL A 286 -12.85 -30.58 1.37
CA VAL A 286 -14.03 -31.33 1.77
C VAL A 286 -15.24 -30.48 1.45
N LYS A 287 -16.09 -30.96 0.54
CA LYS A 287 -17.40 -30.36 0.28
C LYS A 287 -18.43 -31.09 1.12
N ASN A 288 -19.15 -30.36 1.97
CA ASN A 288 -20.18 -30.93 2.84
C ASN A 288 -21.51 -30.20 2.71
N HIS A 289 -22.58 -30.96 2.45
CA HIS A 289 -23.94 -30.46 2.29
C HIS A 289 -24.68 -30.42 3.62
N CYS A 290 -25.58 -29.44 3.78
CA CYS A 290 -26.41 -29.34 4.98
C CYS A 290 -27.34 -30.55 5.10
N ALA A 291 -27.36 -31.20 6.28
CA ALA A 291 -28.38 -32.21 6.60
C ALA A 291 -29.55 -31.58 7.37
N ASP A 292 -30.55 -32.39 7.70
CA ASP A 292 -31.77 -31.93 8.40
C ASP A 292 -31.50 -31.39 9.81
N LYS A 293 -30.49 -31.94 10.51
CA LYS A 293 -30.21 -31.62 11.93
C LYS A 293 -28.83 -31.03 12.17
N ASP A 294 -27.87 -31.34 11.31
CA ASP A 294 -26.49 -30.91 11.50
C ASP A 294 -25.70 -31.03 10.19
N TRP A 295 -24.51 -30.43 10.14
CA TRP A 295 -23.59 -30.52 9.03
C TRP A 295 -22.17 -30.16 9.49
N GLY A 296 -21.22 -30.87 8.90
CA GLY A 296 -19.81 -30.84 9.23
C GLY A 296 -19.19 -32.21 9.16
N PHE A 297 -17.88 -32.27 9.38
CA PHE A 297 -17.09 -33.49 9.22
C PHE A 297 -15.92 -33.55 10.20
N ASP A 298 -15.48 -34.76 10.54
CA ASP A 298 -14.20 -35.01 11.17
C ASP A 298 -13.36 -35.75 10.14
N LEU A 299 -12.10 -35.36 9.97
CA LEU A 299 -11.19 -36.04 9.08
C LEU A 299 -9.83 -36.20 9.75
N SER A 300 -9.32 -37.42 9.72
CA SER A 300 -8.00 -37.81 10.24
C SER A 300 -7.28 -38.66 9.22
N SER A 301 -5.95 -38.73 9.33
CA SER A 301 -5.14 -39.50 8.39
C SER A 301 -4.00 -40.26 9.08
N LEU A 302 -3.65 -41.43 8.55
CA LEU A 302 -2.61 -42.32 9.06
C LEU A 302 -1.64 -42.75 7.95
N ASP A 303 -0.36 -42.91 8.31
CA ASP A 303 0.70 -43.58 7.57
C ASP A 303 1.19 -44.77 8.39
N ASP A 304 0.86 -46.01 7.98
CA ASP A 304 1.20 -47.24 8.71
C ASP A 304 0.95 -47.12 10.24
N ASP A 305 -0.26 -46.69 10.60
CA ASP A 305 -0.76 -46.44 11.97
C ASP A 305 -0.20 -45.20 12.70
N ARG A 306 0.62 -44.37 12.05
CA ARG A 306 1.07 -43.09 12.60
C ARG A 306 0.19 -41.95 12.10
N GLU A 307 -0.27 -41.10 13.01
CA GLU A 307 -1.02 -39.90 12.65
C GLU A 307 -0.23 -38.98 11.73
N VAL A 308 -0.87 -38.59 10.63
CA VAL A 308 -0.39 -37.52 9.75
C VAL A 308 -1.28 -36.31 9.98
N ARG A 309 -0.67 -35.25 10.47
CA ARG A 309 -1.39 -34.05 10.88
C ARG A 309 -1.74 -33.18 9.69
N PHE A 310 -2.92 -32.59 9.76
CA PHE A 310 -3.32 -31.52 8.86
C PHE A 310 -2.61 -30.22 9.23
N GLU A 311 -2.37 -29.42 8.20
CA GLU A 311 -1.70 -28.12 8.25
C GLU A 311 -2.63 -27.07 7.63
N SER A 312 -2.51 -25.83 8.11
CA SER A 312 -3.17 -24.69 7.46
C SER A 312 -2.72 -24.60 5.99
N PRO A 313 -3.64 -24.35 5.03
CA PRO A 313 -3.29 -24.26 3.61
C PRO A 313 -2.24 -23.20 3.28
N VAL A 314 -2.34 -22.06 3.98
CA VAL A 314 -1.38 -20.95 3.93
C VAL A 314 -0.84 -20.68 5.34
N ARG A 315 0.23 -19.88 5.44
CA ARG A 315 0.74 -19.47 6.75
C ARG A 315 -0.27 -18.52 7.42
N LEU A 316 -0.98 -19.03 8.42
CA LEU A 316 -1.96 -18.29 9.21
C LEU A 316 -1.33 -17.79 10.52
N TRP A 317 -1.54 -16.52 10.82
CA TRP A 317 -1.18 -15.89 12.09
C TRP A 317 -2.42 -15.67 12.96
N GLY A 318 -2.26 -15.72 14.29
CA GLY A 318 -3.35 -15.43 15.22
C GLY A 318 -4.34 -16.57 15.49
N SER A 319 -4.15 -17.73 14.87
CA SER A 319 -4.92 -18.94 15.20
C SER A 319 -4.08 -20.20 14.92
N SER A 320 -4.40 -21.26 15.65
CA SER A 320 -3.81 -22.59 15.45
C SER A 320 -4.63 -23.50 14.54
N GLU A 321 -5.79 -23.03 14.05
CA GLU A 321 -6.70 -23.77 13.19
C GLU A 321 -6.00 -24.28 11.92
N LYS A 322 -6.37 -25.49 11.48
CA LYS A 322 -5.81 -26.19 10.33
C LYS A 322 -6.76 -26.24 9.14
N TRP A 323 -8.04 -25.90 9.37
CA TRP A 323 -9.09 -25.93 8.37
C TRP A 323 -9.67 -24.56 8.11
N PHE A 324 -9.74 -24.17 6.84
CA PHE A 324 -10.43 -22.96 6.40
C PHE A 324 -11.77 -23.33 5.82
N TYR A 325 -12.79 -22.51 6.08
CA TYR A 325 -14.14 -22.78 5.62
C TYR A 325 -14.63 -21.69 4.69
N LEU A 326 -15.24 -22.09 3.58
CA LEU A 326 -15.80 -21.21 2.57
C LEU A 326 -17.23 -21.64 2.24
N GLY A 327 -18.19 -20.73 2.44
CA GLY A 327 -19.59 -20.94 2.13
C GLY A 327 -20.50 -19.99 2.92
N PRO A 328 -21.81 -20.28 2.97
CA PRO A 328 -22.48 -21.35 2.25
C PRO A 328 -22.63 -21.04 0.75
N PHE A 329 -22.59 -22.07 -0.08
CA PHE A 329 -22.96 -22.03 -1.50
C PHE A 329 -24.31 -22.71 -1.71
N SER A 330 -25.09 -22.26 -2.69
CA SER A 330 -26.33 -22.95 -3.07
C SER A 330 -26.02 -24.26 -3.80
N ASP A 331 -26.78 -25.31 -3.54
CA ASP A 331 -26.69 -26.58 -4.28
C ASP A 331 -26.94 -26.44 -5.79
N SER A 332 -27.63 -25.37 -6.19
CA SER A 332 -27.87 -25.04 -7.60
C SER A 332 -26.63 -24.46 -8.30
N GLN A 333 -25.64 -24.00 -7.54
CA GLN A 333 -24.43 -23.38 -8.06
C GLN A 333 -23.42 -24.46 -8.49
N SER A 334 -22.98 -24.40 -9.75
CA SER A 334 -21.90 -25.25 -10.25
C SER A 334 -20.58 -24.49 -10.14
N LEU A 335 -19.70 -24.92 -9.24
CA LEU A 335 -18.37 -24.34 -9.08
C LEU A 335 -17.29 -25.25 -9.63
N ASN A 336 -16.32 -24.66 -10.32
CA ASN A 336 -15.09 -25.34 -10.70
C ASN A 336 -14.18 -25.46 -9.47
N ILE A 337 -14.06 -26.67 -8.92
CA ILE A 337 -13.24 -26.94 -7.72
C ILE A 337 -11.81 -26.41 -7.85
N LYS A 338 -11.21 -26.42 -9.05
CA LYS A 338 -9.83 -25.93 -9.26
C LYS A 338 -9.68 -24.43 -8.98
N GLU A 339 -10.75 -23.67 -9.17
CA GLU A 339 -10.76 -22.22 -9.01
C GLU A 339 -11.06 -21.76 -7.58
N LEU A 340 -11.35 -22.71 -6.68
CA LEU A 340 -11.74 -22.45 -5.29
C LEU A 340 -10.54 -22.44 -4.34
N TYR A 341 -9.33 -22.80 -4.79
CA TYR A 341 -8.10 -22.79 -3.99
C TYR A 341 -7.38 -21.43 -4.07
N SER A 342 -8.12 -20.33 -3.99
CA SER A 342 -7.58 -18.97 -4.10
C SER A 342 -7.83 -18.16 -2.84
N MET A 343 -6.83 -17.39 -2.44
CA MET A 343 -6.87 -16.37 -1.38
C MET A 343 -6.86 -14.95 -1.97
N ASP A 344 -6.97 -14.80 -3.28
CA ASP A 344 -6.78 -13.50 -3.96
C ASP A 344 -8.11 -12.79 -4.24
N ARG A 345 -9.25 -13.49 -4.06
CA ARG A 345 -10.58 -12.99 -4.39
C ARG A 345 -11.67 -13.54 -3.46
N PRO A 346 -12.78 -12.82 -3.28
CA PRO A 346 -13.99 -13.37 -2.69
C PRO A 346 -14.82 -14.13 -3.73
N PHE A 347 -15.74 -14.96 -3.25
CA PHE A 347 -16.54 -15.88 -4.06
C PHE A 347 -18.03 -15.56 -3.94
N ASP A 348 -18.80 -15.83 -5.00
CA ASP A 348 -20.26 -15.71 -4.91
C ASP A 348 -20.83 -16.88 -4.12
N GLY A 349 -21.37 -16.60 -2.94
CA GLY A 349 -22.07 -17.55 -2.07
C GLY A 349 -23.58 -17.48 -2.21
N ALA A 350 -24.30 -18.24 -1.39
CA ALA A 350 -25.76 -18.33 -1.43
C ALA A 350 -26.47 -17.01 -1.10
N ASP A 351 -25.91 -16.24 -0.16
CA ASP A 351 -26.52 -15.00 0.36
C ASP A 351 -25.74 -13.73 -0.05
N GLY A 352 -24.74 -13.85 -0.92
CA GLY A 352 -23.84 -12.77 -1.30
C GLY A 352 -22.40 -13.23 -1.40
N ARG A 353 -21.48 -12.26 -1.55
CA ARG A 353 -20.05 -12.57 -1.67
C ARG A 353 -19.48 -13.00 -0.31
N ILE A 354 -18.66 -14.05 -0.33
CA ILE A 354 -18.09 -14.71 0.84
C ILE A 354 -16.59 -14.89 0.70
N TYR A 355 -15.91 -15.06 1.82
CA TYR A 355 -14.47 -15.32 1.88
C TYR A 355 -14.14 -16.35 2.98
N TRP A 356 -12.87 -16.74 3.08
CA TRP A 356 -12.43 -17.76 4.00
C TRP A 356 -12.60 -17.36 5.47
N ARG A 357 -13.17 -18.26 6.26
CA ARG A 357 -13.29 -18.12 7.72
C ARG A 357 -12.69 -19.28 8.48
N LEU A 358 -12.53 -19.08 9.78
CA LEU A 358 -12.05 -20.09 10.72
C LEU A 358 -13.21 -20.62 11.57
N ASP A 359 -13.00 -21.80 12.15
CA ASP A 359 -13.91 -22.41 13.11
C ASP A 359 -13.72 -21.82 14.51
N HIS A 360 -13.81 -20.50 14.59
CA HIS A 360 -13.85 -19.70 15.80
C HIS A 360 -15.05 -18.73 15.72
N PRO A 361 -15.57 -18.24 16.86
CA PRO A 361 -16.64 -17.25 16.88
C PRO A 361 -16.30 -16.07 15.96
N GLU A 362 -17.18 -15.75 15.02
CA GLU A 362 -17.11 -14.57 14.13
C GLU A 362 -15.71 -14.22 13.59
N THR A 363 -14.88 -15.24 13.32
CA THR A 363 -13.48 -15.05 12.94
C THR A 363 -13.27 -15.41 11.47
N VAL A 364 -12.79 -14.44 10.71
CA VAL A 364 -12.44 -14.53 9.30
C VAL A 364 -10.93 -14.49 9.09
N ILE A 365 -10.49 -14.81 7.88
CA ILE A 365 -9.08 -14.68 7.47
C ILE A 365 -8.97 -13.41 6.63
N ARG A 366 -7.96 -12.58 6.93
CA ARG A 366 -7.67 -11.36 6.17
C ARG A 366 -6.22 -11.34 5.69
N PRO A 367 -5.94 -10.97 4.42
CA PRO A 367 -4.58 -10.79 3.92
C PRO A 367 -4.01 -9.42 4.33
N TYR A 368 -2.70 -9.36 4.55
CA TYR A 368 -1.98 -8.13 4.85
C TYR A 368 -0.64 -8.11 4.13
N ASN A 369 -0.35 -6.99 3.46
CA ASN A 369 0.98 -6.75 2.93
C ASN A 369 1.86 -6.11 4.01
N ASP A 370 2.58 -6.93 4.77
CA ASP A 370 3.51 -6.47 5.79
C ASP A 370 4.92 -6.15 5.22
N ASN A 371 5.11 -6.22 3.89
CA ASN A 371 6.36 -5.78 3.26
C ASN A 371 6.53 -4.25 3.44
N PRO A 372 7.75 -3.76 3.71
CA PRO A 372 7.98 -2.31 3.83
C PRO A 372 7.65 -1.53 2.56
N LEU A 373 8.07 -2.05 1.40
CA LEU A 373 7.87 -1.40 0.10
C LEU A 373 7.36 -2.35 -0.99
N PHE A 374 7.82 -3.60 -1.05
CA PHE A 374 7.43 -4.52 -2.12
C PHE A 374 5.92 -4.83 -2.10
N GLY A 375 5.29 -4.81 -3.28
CA GLY A 375 3.84 -5.00 -3.43
C GLY A 375 2.99 -3.90 -2.80
N GLN A 376 3.55 -2.79 -2.33
CA GLN A 376 2.79 -1.65 -1.79
C GLN A 376 2.32 -0.72 -2.91
N TRP A 377 1.15 -0.11 -2.74
CA TRP A 377 0.57 0.88 -3.65
C TRP A 377 0.71 2.29 -3.08
N ASN A 378 1.56 3.12 -3.69
CA ASN A 378 1.69 4.56 -3.40
C ASN A 378 2.45 5.29 -4.53
N TYR A 379 2.32 6.61 -4.63
CA TYR A 379 2.94 7.33 -5.76
C TYR A 379 4.47 7.24 -5.85
N PRO A 380 5.27 7.26 -4.76
CA PRO A 380 6.73 7.18 -4.88
C PRO A 380 7.19 5.84 -5.47
N LEU A 381 6.47 4.75 -5.16
CA LEU A 381 6.74 3.45 -5.77
C LEU A 381 6.35 3.40 -7.25
N GLY A 382 5.28 4.11 -7.64
CA GLY A 382 4.90 4.27 -9.05
C GLY A 382 6.07 4.73 -9.93
N VAL A 383 6.71 5.83 -9.54
CA VAL A 383 7.87 6.36 -10.28
C VAL A 383 9.15 5.53 -10.08
N THR A 384 9.34 4.95 -8.88
CA THR A 384 10.50 4.10 -8.59
C THR A 384 10.54 2.90 -9.53
N LEU A 385 9.43 2.17 -9.61
CA LEU A 385 9.32 0.98 -10.45
C LEU A 385 9.26 1.35 -11.93
N TYR A 386 8.78 2.55 -12.31
CA TYR A 386 8.83 3.00 -13.71
C TYR A 386 10.29 3.09 -14.18
N GLY A 387 11.16 3.67 -13.35
CA GLY A 387 12.60 3.69 -13.65
C GLY A 387 13.22 2.30 -13.68
N LEU A 388 12.76 1.39 -12.83
CA LEU A 388 13.22 0.00 -12.81
C LEU A 388 12.80 -0.75 -14.09
N VAL A 389 11.57 -0.56 -14.55
CA VAL A 389 11.05 -1.14 -15.81
C VAL A 389 11.84 -0.62 -17.01
N GLU A 390 12.03 0.70 -17.11
CA GLU A 390 12.78 1.30 -18.22
C GLU A 390 14.26 0.90 -18.23
N ALA A 391 14.89 0.80 -17.05
CA ALA A 391 16.24 0.26 -16.93
C ALA A 391 16.29 -1.22 -17.32
N GLY A 392 15.31 -2.02 -16.89
CA GLY A 392 15.20 -3.43 -17.25
C GLY A 392 15.08 -3.64 -18.76
N ARG A 393 14.25 -2.83 -19.43
CA ARG A 393 14.08 -2.83 -20.90
C ARG A 393 15.36 -2.42 -21.61
N LEU A 394 16.02 -1.34 -21.19
CA LEU A 394 17.27 -0.88 -21.79
C LEU A 394 18.39 -1.92 -21.69
N LEU A 395 18.46 -2.62 -20.56
CA LEU A 395 19.52 -3.57 -20.23
C LEU A 395 19.22 -5.01 -20.64
N ASP A 396 18.02 -5.28 -21.18
CA ASP A 396 17.47 -6.62 -21.40
C ASP A 396 17.58 -7.52 -20.16
N ASN A 397 17.19 -6.97 -18.99
CA ASN A 397 17.29 -7.67 -17.71
C ASN A 397 15.93 -8.23 -17.29
N GLN A 398 15.68 -9.50 -17.62
CA GLN A 398 14.42 -10.19 -17.32
C GLN A 398 14.13 -10.33 -15.82
N ALA A 399 15.15 -10.47 -14.97
CA ALA A 399 14.93 -10.56 -13.52
C ALA A 399 14.43 -9.24 -12.93
N MET A 400 14.94 -8.12 -13.44
CA MET A 400 14.50 -6.78 -13.06
C MET A 400 13.05 -6.50 -13.48
N LEU A 401 12.71 -6.89 -14.71
CA LEU A 401 11.33 -6.80 -15.22
C LEU A 401 10.38 -7.69 -14.44
N GLN A 402 10.79 -8.93 -14.13
CA GLN A 402 9.98 -9.85 -13.33
C GLN A 402 9.72 -9.31 -11.93
N TYR A 403 10.71 -8.73 -11.26
CA TYR A 403 10.53 -8.09 -9.95
C TYR A 403 9.47 -6.97 -10.00
N ALA A 404 9.54 -6.09 -11.00
CA ALA A 404 8.55 -5.02 -11.16
C ALA A 404 7.15 -5.57 -11.49
N ALA A 405 7.07 -6.58 -12.36
CA ALA A 405 5.82 -7.25 -12.70
C ALA A 405 5.19 -7.96 -11.50
N ASP A 406 5.99 -8.62 -10.66
CA ASP A 406 5.51 -9.30 -9.46
C ASP A 406 5.00 -8.29 -8.42
N HIS A 407 5.69 -7.15 -8.25
CA HIS A 407 5.22 -6.06 -7.40
C HIS A 407 3.84 -5.57 -7.84
N VAL A 408 3.71 -5.19 -9.13
CA VAL A 408 2.44 -4.70 -9.67
C VAL A 408 1.36 -5.78 -9.61
N SER A 409 1.71 -7.05 -9.88
CA SER A 409 0.76 -8.16 -9.84
C SER A 409 0.16 -8.40 -8.46
N ILE A 410 0.89 -8.19 -7.37
CA ILE A 410 0.33 -8.26 -6.01
C ILE A 410 -0.76 -7.22 -5.85
N CYS A 411 -0.47 -5.97 -6.24
CA CYS A 411 -1.43 -4.89 -6.15
C CYS A 411 -2.68 -5.13 -6.99
N THR A 412 -2.51 -5.56 -8.24
CA THR A 412 -3.65 -5.70 -9.16
C THR A 412 -4.52 -6.90 -8.85
N LYS A 413 -3.96 -8.02 -8.40
CA LYS A 413 -4.73 -9.22 -8.06
C LYS A 413 -5.55 -9.04 -6.78
N ALA A 414 -5.00 -8.34 -5.79
CA ALA A 414 -5.69 -8.10 -4.54
C ALA A 414 -6.88 -7.13 -4.66
N PHE A 415 -6.97 -6.34 -5.75
CA PHE A 415 -7.93 -5.24 -5.87
C PHE A 415 -9.39 -5.64 -5.63
N GLU A 416 -9.82 -6.78 -6.19
CA GLU A 416 -11.19 -7.26 -6.02
C GLU A 416 -11.50 -7.63 -4.57
N LEU A 417 -10.58 -8.33 -3.91
CA LEU A 417 -10.69 -8.70 -2.51
C LEU A 417 -10.64 -7.47 -1.61
N ASP A 418 -9.74 -6.55 -1.88
CA ASP A 418 -9.56 -5.31 -1.12
C ASP A 418 -10.80 -4.41 -1.17
N MET A 419 -11.40 -4.24 -2.35
CA MET A 419 -12.65 -3.48 -2.48
C MET A 419 -13.80 -4.16 -1.71
N TRP A 420 -13.88 -5.49 -1.77
CA TRP A 420 -14.86 -6.24 -0.99
C TRP A 420 -14.61 -6.13 0.52
N GLU A 421 -13.36 -6.27 0.99
CA GLU A 421 -13.00 -6.11 2.40
C GLU A 421 -13.36 -4.71 2.92
N LYS A 422 -13.10 -3.67 2.12
CA LYS A 422 -13.51 -2.31 2.46
C LYS A 422 -15.03 -2.21 2.64
N GLU A 423 -15.81 -2.81 1.74
CA GLU A 423 -17.27 -2.82 1.86
C GLU A 423 -17.77 -3.62 3.08
N GLN A 424 -17.13 -4.76 3.39
CA GLN A 424 -17.54 -5.61 4.52
C GLN A 424 -17.07 -5.12 5.88
N TYR A 425 -15.84 -4.59 5.95
CA TYR A 425 -15.13 -4.34 7.20
C TYR A 425 -14.74 -2.86 7.40
N GLY A 426 -15.05 -1.99 6.43
CA GLY A 426 -14.70 -0.57 6.44
C GLY A 426 -13.30 -0.26 5.89
N THR A 427 -12.36 -1.22 5.96
CA THR A 427 -10.98 -1.08 5.49
C THR A 427 -10.48 -2.33 4.79
N SER A 428 -9.54 -2.19 3.86
CA SER A 428 -8.78 -3.32 3.28
C SER A 428 -7.49 -3.59 4.06
N GLY A 429 -7.03 -4.85 4.03
CA GLY A 429 -5.78 -5.26 4.66
C GLY A 429 -4.53 -5.08 3.78
N MET A 430 -4.67 -5.10 2.46
CA MET A 430 -3.52 -5.03 1.53
C MET A 430 -3.26 -3.62 1.02
N HIS A 431 -4.24 -2.95 0.40
CA HIS A 431 -4.05 -1.64 -0.23
C HIS A 431 -5.08 -0.62 0.24
N ASN A 432 -4.67 0.18 1.21
CA ASN A 432 -5.42 1.29 1.76
C ASN A 432 -5.63 2.44 0.76
N GLN A 433 -4.55 2.97 0.18
CA GLN A 433 -4.65 4.12 -0.74
C GLN A 433 -5.47 3.78 -2.00
N LEU A 434 -5.25 2.59 -2.59
CA LEU A 434 -5.98 2.14 -3.77
C LEU A 434 -7.48 1.98 -3.50
N THR A 435 -7.89 1.46 -2.35
CA THR A 435 -9.32 1.30 -2.05
C THR A 435 -10.00 2.59 -1.61
N THR A 436 -9.25 3.60 -1.19
CA THR A 436 -9.78 4.84 -0.62
C THR A 436 -9.45 6.10 -1.43
N ILE A 437 -9.09 5.98 -2.71
CA ILE A 437 -8.71 7.09 -3.60
C ILE A 437 -9.57 8.34 -3.34
N HIS A 438 -8.89 9.42 -2.97
CA HIS A 438 -9.46 10.76 -2.74
C HIS A 438 -8.56 11.86 -3.28
N SER A 439 -7.30 11.55 -3.64
CA SER A 439 -6.34 12.48 -4.22
C SER A 439 -5.64 11.86 -5.42
N LEU A 440 -4.99 12.70 -6.22
CA LEU A 440 -4.13 12.25 -7.31
C LEU A 440 -2.93 11.44 -6.82
N ASP A 441 -2.39 11.78 -5.65
CA ASP A 441 -1.27 11.09 -4.99
C ASP A 441 -1.61 9.62 -4.69
N ASP A 442 -2.89 9.28 -4.48
CA ASP A 442 -3.28 7.89 -4.23
C ASP A 442 -3.22 7.01 -5.47
N CYS A 443 -3.20 7.56 -6.69
CA CYS A 443 -3.55 6.77 -7.88
C CYS A 443 -2.72 7.05 -9.12
N GLY A 444 -2.37 8.31 -9.41
CA GLY A 444 -1.86 8.70 -10.72
C GLY A 444 -0.54 8.06 -11.11
N SER A 445 0.50 8.27 -10.30
CA SER A 445 1.85 7.74 -10.56
C SER A 445 1.86 6.21 -10.67
N PHE A 446 1.21 5.52 -9.73
CA PHE A 446 1.19 4.05 -9.73
C PHE A 446 0.28 3.49 -10.82
N GLY A 447 -0.89 4.10 -11.07
CA GLY A 447 -1.76 3.73 -12.19
C GLY A 447 -1.06 3.92 -13.55
N SER A 448 -0.26 4.98 -13.68
CA SER A 448 0.57 5.22 -14.86
C SER A 448 1.61 4.12 -15.05
N LEU A 449 2.37 3.77 -13.99
CA LEU A 449 3.29 2.63 -14.00
C LEU A 449 2.57 1.33 -14.40
N MET A 450 1.43 1.04 -13.78
CA MET A 450 0.66 -0.18 -14.01
C MET A 450 0.31 -0.32 -15.49
N LEU A 451 -0.12 0.76 -16.14
CA LEU A 451 -0.39 0.79 -17.58
C LEU A 451 0.90 0.67 -18.41
N GLU A 452 1.99 1.30 -17.99
CA GLU A 452 3.31 1.20 -18.65
C GLU A 452 3.84 -0.23 -18.65
N ALA A 453 3.66 -0.96 -17.55
CA ALA A 453 4.12 -2.32 -17.34
C ALA A 453 3.12 -3.40 -17.81
N SER A 454 1.97 -3.00 -18.38
CA SER A 454 0.90 -3.94 -18.76
C SER A 454 1.36 -5.04 -19.73
N ASP A 455 2.38 -4.77 -20.55
CA ASP A 455 2.98 -5.72 -21.50
C ASP A 455 3.77 -6.87 -20.82
N ILE A 456 4.20 -6.68 -19.58
CA ILE A 456 4.94 -7.68 -18.79
C ILE A 456 4.10 -8.34 -17.69
N LEU A 457 2.82 -7.95 -17.53
CA LEU A 457 1.91 -8.56 -16.56
C LEU A 457 1.28 -9.85 -17.09
N LYS A 458 0.99 -10.77 -16.18
CA LYS A 458 0.27 -12.03 -16.46
C LYS A 458 -1.20 -11.88 -16.06
N GLY A 459 -1.97 -11.10 -16.81
CA GLY A 459 -3.40 -10.90 -16.56
C GLY A 459 -3.92 -9.53 -16.98
N ASN A 460 -5.24 -9.35 -16.87
CA ASN A 460 -5.97 -8.16 -17.32
C ASN A 460 -6.61 -7.37 -16.17
N GLU A 461 -6.28 -7.70 -14.92
CA GLU A 461 -6.83 -7.07 -13.70
C GLU A 461 -6.58 -5.55 -13.68
N HIS A 462 -5.46 -5.13 -14.28
CA HIS A 462 -5.10 -3.72 -14.43
C HIS A 462 -6.14 -2.88 -15.19
N ILE A 463 -6.96 -3.47 -16.07
CA ILE A 463 -7.97 -2.74 -16.85
C ILE A 463 -9.06 -2.17 -15.94
N GLN A 464 -9.60 -3.00 -15.04
CA GLN A 464 -10.62 -2.57 -14.07
C GLN A 464 -10.09 -1.45 -13.16
N ILE A 465 -8.84 -1.56 -12.73
CA ILE A 465 -8.20 -0.55 -11.87
C ILE A 465 -8.00 0.74 -12.64
N ALA A 466 -7.58 0.67 -13.91
CA ALA A 466 -7.43 1.83 -14.76
C ALA A 466 -8.77 2.55 -14.99
N ASP A 467 -9.86 1.82 -15.21
CA ASP A 467 -11.20 2.39 -15.31
C ASP A 467 -11.65 3.04 -14.00
N TYR A 468 -11.36 2.43 -12.86
CA TYR A 468 -11.64 2.99 -11.53
C TYR A 468 -10.87 4.30 -11.26
N ILE A 469 -9.59 4.36 -11.61
CA ILE A 469 -8.77 5.59 -11.50
C ILE A 469 -9.27 6.66 -12.47
N ALA A 470 -9.58 6.30 -13.71
CA ALA A 470 -10.09 7.24 -14.71
C ALA A 470 -11.44 7.84 -14.30
N ASP A 471 -12.35 7.03 -13.73
CA ASP A 471 -13.61 7.51 -13.16
C ASP A 471 -13.37 8.49 -12.01
N PHE A 472 -12.42 8.19 -11.11
CA PHE A 472 -12.05 9.12 -10.04
C PHE A 472 -11.57 10.46 -10.59
N ILE A 473 -10.54 10.48 -11.44
CA ILE A 473 -9.94 11.71 -11.97
C ILE A 473 -10.95 12.53 -12.77
N LYS A 474 -11.81 11.87 -13.54
CA LYS A 474 -12.78 12.55 -14.41
C LYS A 474 -14.00 13.07 -13.66
N ASN A 475 -14.60 12.22 -12.82
CA ASN A 475 -15.97 12.44 -12.32
C ASN A 475 -16.04 12.75 -10.83
N LYS A 476 -14.98 12.49 -10.05
CA LYS A 476 -14.99 12.63 -8.58
C LYS A 476 -13.97 13.63 -8.05
N LEU A 477 -12.83 13.77 -8.72
CA LEU A 477 -11.80 14.72 -8.34
C LEU A 477 -12.31 16.15 -8.53
N GLU A 478 -12.13 16.96 -7.50
CA GLU A 478 -12.58 18.33 -7.46
C GLU A 478 -11.81 19.21 -8.46
N ARG A 479 -12.52 20.17 -9.05
CA ARG A 479 -12.00 21.05 -10.09
C ARG A 479 -12.38 22.50 -9.85
N LEU A 480 -11.49 23.39 -10.26
CA LEU A 480 -11.76 24.82 -10.37
C LEU A 480 -12.79 25.11 -11.47
N PRO A 481 -13.41 26.30 -11.49
CA PRO A 481 -14.35 26.68 -12.56
C PRO A 481 -13.76 26.65 -13.97
N ASP A 482 -12.44 26.77 -14.13
CA ASP A 482 -11.74 26.65 -15.41
C ASP A 482 -11.28 25.22 -15.73
N GLY A 483 -11.68 24.23 -14.92
CA GLY A 483 -11.41 22.80 -15.13
C GLY A 483 -10.12 22.29 -14.48
N GLY A 484 -9.33 23.17 -13.87
CA GLY A 484 -8.06 22.81 -13.23
C GLY A 484 -8.26 21.91 -12.01
N PHE A 485 -7.47 20.84 -11.91
CA PHE A 485 -7.42 20.04 -10.69
C PHE A 485 -6.96 20.89 -9.51
N PHE A 486 -7.58 20.67 -8.34
CA PHE A 486 -7.12 21.30 -7.10
C PHE A 486 -7.35 20.37 -5.91
N ARG A 487 -6.59 20.59 -4.84
CA ARG A 487 -6.70 19.84 -3.60
C ARG A 487 -7.81 20.43 -2.76
N ALA A 488 -8.97 19.78 -2.75
CA ALA A 488 -10.11 20.13 -1.89
C ALA A 488 -10.07 19.42 -0.52
N ASP A 489 -8.92 18.85 -0.16
CA ASP A 489 -8.78 17.83 0.89
C ASP A 489 -9.50 18.21 2.20
N SER A 490 -10.42 17.35 2.64
CA SER A 490 -11.14 17.49 3.90
C SER A 490 -10.32 17.08 5.12
N ASP A 491 -9.29 16.26 4.93
CA ASP A 491 -8.53 15.61 6.00
C ASP A 491 -7.38 16.48 6.50
N SER A 492 -6.99 17.51 5.72
CA SER A 492 -6.04 18.54 6.15
C SER A 492 -6.47 19.93 5.66
N GLN A 493 -7.01 20.73 6.59
CA GLN A 493 -7.35 22.13 6.32
C GLN A 493 -6.15 22.95 5.82
N ALA A 494 -4.92 22.55 6.13
CA ALA A 494 -3.72 23.25 5.70
C ALA A 494 -3.51 23.15 4.18
N ILE A 495 -3.87 22.04 3.55
CA ILE A 495 -3.67 21.83 2.10
C ILE A 495 -4.94 22.01 1.27
N SER A 496 -6.11 22.03 1.91
CA SER A 496 -7.37 22.31 1.22
C SER A 496 -7.36 23.69 0.52
N GLY A 497 -7.89 23.79 -0.69
CA GLY A 497 -7.94 25.03 -1.46
C GLY A 497 -6.62 25.41 -2.13
N THR A 498 -5.83 24.44 -2.58
CA THR A 498 -4.52 24.69 -3.21
C THR A 498 -4.33 23.89 -4.50
N LEU A 499 -3.44 24.35 -5.38
CA LEU A 499 -3.03 23.69 -6.62
C LEU A 499 -1.50 23.51 -6.60
N TRP A 500 -1.02 22.27 -6.81
CA TRP A 500 0.38 21.90 -6.61
C TRP A 500 1.05 21.47 -7.90
N ALA A 501 2.23 21.99 -8.21
CA ALA A 501 3.01 21.61 -9.39
C ALA A 501 3.11 20.08 -9.59
N ASP A 502 3.19 19.33 -8.50
CA ASP A 502 3.24 17.87 -8.41
C ASP A 502 2.02 17.19 -9.05
N ASP A 503 0.83 17.78 -8.96
CA ASP A 503 -0.43 17.21 -9.45
C ASP A 503 -0.41 16.98 -10.98
N LEU A 504 0.44 17.70 -11.72
CA LEU A 504 0.67 17.41 -13.14
C LEU A 504 1.26 16.01 -13.33
N PHE A 505 2.27 15.63 -12.55
CA PHE A 505 2.83 14.29 -12.64
C PHE A 505 1.88 13.23 -12.08
N MET A 506 1.08 13.59 -11.08
CA MET A 506 0.09 12.69 -10.50
C MET A 506 -1.18 12.54 -11.36
N SER A 507 -1.25 13.15 -12.55
CA SER A 507 -2.42 13.02 -13.43
C SER A 507 -2.05 12.76 -14.89
N VAL A 508 -1.19 13.62 -15.47
CA VAL A 508 -0.91 13.66 -16.91
C VAL A 508 -0.33 12.35 -17.45
N PRO A 509 0.69 11.71 -16.83
CA PRO A 509 1.23 10.44 -17.31
C PRO A 509 0.19 9.31 -17.32
N PHE A 510 -0.71 9.27 -16.33
CA PHE A 510 -1.79 8.29 -16.29
C PHE A 510 -2.80 8.55 -17.41
N LEU A 511 -3.28 9.80 -17.55
CA LEU A 511 -4.24 10.20 -18.57
C LEU A 511 -3.73 9.89 -19.99
N CYS A 512 -2.45 10.15 -20.26
CA CYS A 512 -1.80 9.84 -21.53
C CYS A 512 -1.80 8.32 -21.82
N ARG A 513 -1.46 7.50 -20.83
CA ARG A 513 -1.44 6.03 -20.98
C ARG A 513 -2.85 5.44 -21.06
N TYR A 514 -3.81 5.99 -20.31
CA TYR A 514 -5.21 5.58 -20.38
C TYR A 514 -5.84 5.95 -21.73
N TYR A 515 -5.49 7.10 -22.30
CA TYR A 515 -5.80 7.44 -23.70
C TYR A 515 -5.21 6.41 -24.67
N LYS A 516 -3.93 6.05 -24.53
CA LYS A 516 -3.30 5.01 -25.37
C LYS A 516 -4.01 3.66 -25.25
N MET A 517 -4.47 3.29 -24.06
CA MET A 517 -5.19 2.04 -23.82
C MET A 517 -6.59 2.04 -24.45
N THR A 518 -7.33 3.15 -24.34
CA THR A 518 -8.76 3.19 -24.66
C THR A 518 -9.11 3.88 -25.98
N GLY A 519 -8.21 4.72 -26.52
CA GLY A 519 -8.45 5.58 -27.67
C GLY A 519 -9.42 6.75 -27.42
N LYS A 520 -9.83 7.00 -26.18
CA LYS A 520 -10.79 8.04 -25.83
C LYS A 520 -10.12 9.42 -25.74
N GLN A 521 -10.32 10.24 -26.78
CA GLN A 521 -9.65 11.55 -26.96
C GLN A 521 -9.77 12.50 -25.77
N GLU A 522 -10.91 12.48 -25.07
CA GLU A 522 -11.17 13.34 -23.90
C GLU A 522 -10.09 13.28 -22.79
N TYR A 523 -9.38 12.15 -22.64
CA TYR A 523 -8.35 12.03 -21.60
C TYR A 523 -7.03 12.69 -21.99
N ILE A 524 -6.66 12.69 -23.28
CA ILE A 524 -5.46 13.42 -23.72
C ILE A 524 -5.75 14.92 -23.83
N ASP A 525 -6.99 15.29 -24.15
CA ASP A 525 -7.44 16.69 -24.16
C ASP A 525 -7.40 17.27 -22.74
N ASP A 526 -7.99 16.59 -21.75
CA ASP A 526 -7.94 17.00 -20.33
C ASP A 526 -6.50 17.10 -19.84
N ALA A 527 -5.65 16.11 -20.15
CA ALA A 527 -4.22 16.17 -19.81
C ALA A 527 -3.53 17.43 -20.39
N ALA A 528 -3.83 17.80 -21.64
CA ALA A 528 -3.26 18.99 -22.28
C ALA A 528 -3.78 20.29 -21.66
N GLU A 529 -5.07 20.34 -21.33
CA GLU A 529 -5.70 21.47 -20.65
C GLU A 529 -5.08 21.71 -19.26
N GLN A 530 -4.86 20.65 -18.47
CA GLN A 530 -4.20 20.78 -17.16
C GLN A 530 -2.82 21.43 -17.27
N MET A 531 -2.01 21.06 -18.27
CA MET A 531 -0.69 21.68 -18.46
C MET A 531 -0.79 23.19 -18.70
N VAL A 532 -1.81 23.65 -19.44
CA VAL A 532 -2.03 25.08 -19.71
C VAL A 532 -2.54 25.80 -18.46
N ILE A 533 -3.49 25.20 -17.73
CA ILE A 533 -4.08 25.79 -16.52
C ILE A 533 -3.02 25.94 -15.43
N TYR A 534 -2.23 24.90 -15.17
CA TYR A 534 -1.16 24.96 -14.17
C TYR A 534 -0.09 25.98 -14.55
N HIS A 535 0.26 26.10 -15.83
CA HIS A 535 1.17 27.14 -16.31
C HIS A 535 0.60 28.54 -16.06
N LYS A 536 -0.71 28.76 -16.24
CA LYS A 536 -1.36 30.05 -15.94
C LYS A 536 -1.23 30.42 -14.46
N TYR A 537 -1.37 29.47 -13.53
CA TYR A 537 -1.37 29.74 -12.09
C TYR A 537 0.02 29.81 -11.46
N LEU A 538 0.95 28.97 -11.91
CA LEU A 538 2.21 28.75 -11.21
C LEU A 538 3.43 29.36 -11.89
N TYR A 539 3.35 29.72 -13.17
CA TYR A 539 4.51 30.18 -13.92
C TYR A 539 5.01 31.54 -13.43
N LEU A 540 6.33 31.64 -13.24
CA LEU A 540 7.04 32.83 -12.82
C LEU A 540 7.77 33.44 -14.03
N ASP A 541 7.12 34.43 -14.67
CA ASP A 541 7.59 35.05 -15.91
C ASP A 541 9.02 35.61 -15.83
N ASP A 542 9.41 36.15 -14.67
CA ASP A 542 10.72 36.76 -14.43
C ASP A 542 11.88 35.77 -14.49
N ARG A 543 11.61 34.50 -14.19
CA ARG A 543 12.62 33.43 -14.05
C ARG A 543 12.40 32.26 -15.00
N LYS A 544 11.27 32.21 -15.70
CA LYS A 544 10.85 31.10 -16.57
C LYS A 544 10.84 29.74 -15.86
N ILE A 545 10.35 29.71 -14.63
CA ILE A 545 10.20 28.50 -13.81
C ILE A 545 8.84 28.52 -13.11
N MET A 546 8.52 27.50 -12.33
CA MET A 546 7.23 27.38 -11.66
C MET A 546 7.37 27.64 -10.16
N SER A 547 6.37 28.30 -9.59
CA SER A 547 6.08 28.21 -8.16
C SER A 547 5.60 26.80 -7.81
N HIS A 548 5.91 26.34 -6.60
CA HIS A 548 5.47 25.03 -6.13
C HIS A 548 3.95 24.95 -6.00
N VAL A 549 3.32 25.93 -5.34
CA VAL A 549 1.89 25.90 -5.00
C VAL A 549 1.22 27.25 -5.27
N TYR A 550 -0.02 27.19 -5.72
CA TYR A 550 -0.98 28.30 -5.68
C TYR A 550 -1.99 28.06 -4.56
N ASP A 551 -2.13 29.03 -3.66
CA ASP A 551 -3.05 28.99 -2.53
C ASP A 551 -4.26 29.89 -2.82
N PHE A 552 -5.43 29.30 -3.03
CA PHE A 552 -6.66 30.05 -3.36
C PHE A 552 -7.27 30.76 -2.15
N LYS A 553 -6.87 30.41 -0.92
CA LYS A 553 -7.30 31.17 0.28
C LYS A 553 -6.52 32.47 0.39
N ALA A 554 -5.24 32.44 0.03
CA ALA A 554 -4.38 33.62 -0.05
C ALA A 554 -4.52 34.36 -1.40
N ASP A 555 -5.14 33.72 -2.40
CA ASP A 555 -5.27 34.19 -3.79
C ASP A 555 -3.90 34.50 -4.43
N MET A 556 -2.90 33.64 -4.17
CA MET A 556 -1.55 33.84 -4.70
C MET A 556 -0.72 32.56 -4.83
N ALA A 557 0.20 32.59 -5.78
CA ALA A 557 1.32 31.64 -5.84
C ALA A 557 2.27 31.90 -4.66
N THR A 558 2.79 30.82 -4.07
CA THR A 558 3.81 30.90 -3.00
C THR A 558 5.10 31.59 -3.44
N GLY A 559 5.37 31.64 -4.75
CA GLY A 559 6.60 32.19 -5.33
C GLY A 559 7.85 31.34 -5.12
N ILE A 560 7.74 30.21 -4.41
CA ILE A 560 8.88 29.35 -4.09
C ILE A 560 9.14 28.36 -5.23
N ALA A 561 10.35 28.41 -5.81
CA ALA A 561 10.79 27.53 -6.88
C ALA A 561 11.41 26.24 -6.33
N TRP A 562 10.58 25.39 -5.72
CA TRP A 562 11.04 24.11 -5.21
C TRP A 562 11.48 23.18 -6.35
N GLY A 563 12.65 22.57 -6.19
CA GLY A 563 13.31 21.78 -7.22
C GLY A 563 12.49 20.59 -7.69
N ARG A 564 12.04 19.72 -6.77
CA ARG A 564 11.27 18.53 -7.17
C ARG A 564 9.93 18.87 -7.80
N GLY A 565 9.19 19.84 -7.25
CA GLY A 565 7.93 20.32 -7.85
C GLY A 565 8.13 20.77 -9.30
N ASN A 566 9.18 21.54 -9.58
CA ASN A 566 9.54 21.92 -10.96
C ASN A 566 9.99 20.74 -11.83
N GLY A 567 10.71 19.78 -11.24
CA GLY A 567 11.05 18.54 -11.92
C GLY A 567 9.81 17.79 -12.40
N TRP A 568 8.76 17.69 -11.57
CA TRP A 568 7.50 17.05 -11.95
C TRP A 568 6.82 17.75 -13.12
N VAL A 569 6.85 19.08 -13.15
CA VAL A 569 6.35 19.86 -14.29
C VAL A 569 7.12 19.50 -15.56
N ALA A 570 8.45 19.60 -15.53
CA ALA A 570 9.31 19.30 -16.69
C ALA A 570 9.10 17.86 -17.19
N PHE A 571 8.98 16.91 -16.26
CA PHE A 571 8.77 15.52 -16.58
C PHE A 571 7.39 15.28 -17.21
N SER A 572 6.35 15.92 -16.68
CA SER A 572 4.97 15.85 -17.22
C SER A 572 4.87 16.43 -18.63
N TYR A 573 5.54 17.56 -18.91
CA TYR A 573 5.67 18.07 -20.29
C TYR A 573 6.32 17.04 -21.21
N SER A 574 7.38 16.37 -20.75
CA SER A 574 8.04 15.33 -21.56
C SER A 574 7.16 14.10 -21.82
N GLU A 575 6.29 13.75 -20.87
CA GLU A 575 5.34 12.64 -21.01
C GLU A 575 4.23 13.03 -22.00
N ILE A 576 3.53 14.15 -21.80
CA ILE A 576 2.42 14.52 -22.70
C ILE A 576 2.86 14.76 -24.14
N LEU A 577 4.01 15.41 -24.36
CA LEU A 577 4.52 15.67 -25.72
C LEU A 577 4.85 14.37 -26.47
N ALA A 578 5.07 13.26 -25.78
CA ALA A 578 5.28 11.95 -26.40
C ALA A 578 3.97 11.30 -26.90
N PHE A 579 2.82 11.68 -26.34
CA PHE A 579 1.51 11.08 -26.65
C PHE A 579 0.60 12.02 -27.46
N LEU A 580 0.81 13.33 -27.37
CA LEU A 580 -0.06 14.32 -27.96
C LEU A 580 -0.05 14.25 -29.50
N PRO A 581 -1.22 14.19 -30.16
CA PRO A 581 -1.30 14.29 -31.61
C PRO A 581 -0.68 15.59 -32.12
N LYS A 582 0.07 15.53 -33.23
CA LYS A 582 0.79 16.71 -33.77
C LYS A 582 -0.13 17.84 -34.22
N ASP A 583 -1.36 17.51 -34.58
CA ASP A 583 -2.42 18.41 -35.01
C ASP A 583 -3.35 18.84 -33.86
N HIS A 584 -3.07 18.42 -32.63
CA HIS A 584 -3.81 18.87 -31.45
C HIS A 584 -3.69 20.39 -31.27
N SER A 585 -4.79 21.05 -30.93
CA SER A 585 -4.88 22.53 -30.86
C SER A 585 -3.85 23.16 -29.90
N LEU A 586 -3.57 22.49 -28.79
CA LEU A 586 -2.60 22.94 -27.77
C LEU A 586 -1.14 22.53 -28.05
N ALA A 587 -0.86 21.75 -29.10
CA ALA A 587 0.48 21.19 -29.32
C ALA A 587 1.58 22.26 -29.40
N ASN A 588 1.36 23.33 -30.18
CA ASN A 588 2.33 24.42 -30.31
C ASN A 588 2.55 25.18 -29.01
N GLN A 589 1.47 25.43 -28.25
CA GLN A 589 1.56 26.11 -26.97
C GLN A 589 2.37 25.29 -25.97
N LEU A 590 2.10 23.98 -25.88
CA LEU A 590 2.82 23.10 -24.96
C LEU A 590 4.31 22.97 -25.30
N VAL A 591 4.66 22.90 -26.59
CA VAL A 591 6.07 22.93 -27.02
C VAL A 591 6.74 24.26 -26.66
N ASN A 592 6.06 25.38 -26.81
CA ASN A 592 6.60 26.70 -26.44
C ASN A 592 6.83 26.81 -24.94
N ASN A 593 5.82 26.49 -24.12
CA ASN A 593 5.92 26.47 -22.67
C ASN A 593 7.06 25.55 -22.20
N PHE A 594 7.20 24.37 -22.82
CA PHE A 594 8.29 23.44 -22.52
C PHE A 594 9.67 24.04 -22.81
N ASN A 595 9.84 24.76 -23.93
CA ASN A 595 11.10 25.45 -24.23
C ASN A 595 11.38 26.56 -23.21
N ASP A 596 10.39 27.40 -22.87
CA ASP A 596 10.57 28.48 -21.90
C ASP A 596 11.00 27.96 -20.53
N LEU A 597 10.32 26.92 -20.01
CA LEU A 597 10.70 26.27 -18.76
C LEU A 597 12.11 25.65 -18.85
N CYS A 598 12.42 24.96 -19.94
CA CYS A 598 13.74 24.36 -20.12
C CYS A 598 14.86 25.41 -20.21
N GLU A 599 14.60 26.59 -20.76
CA GLU A 599 15.54 27.72 -20.74
C GLU A 599 15.79 28.20 -19.30
N GLY A 600 14.74 28.37 -18.49
CA GLY A 600 14.85 28.73 -17.08
C GLY A 600 15.63 27.69 -16.27
N TYR A 601 15.32 26.41 -16.43
CA TYR A 601 16.06 25.32 -15.77
C TYR A 601 17.52 25.27 -16.20
N LEU A 602 17.81 25.40 -17.50
CA LEU A 602 19.20 25.38 -17.99
C LEU A 602 20.05 26.50 -17.36
N ALA A 603 19.47 27.68 -17.14
CA ALA A 603 20.16 28.81 -16.53
C ALA A 603 20.53 28.60 -15.05
N LEU A 604 19.89 27.64 -14.37
CA LEU A 604 20.05 27.36 -12.94
C LEU A 604 20.90 26.10 -12.66
N GLN A 605 21.49 25.48 -13.68
CA GLN A 605 22.40 24.35 -13.49
C GLN A 605 23.71 24.82 -12.85
N ASP A 606 24.11 24.22 -11.73
CA ASP A 606 25.34 24.59 -11.02
C ASP A 606 26.61 24.09 -11.72
N ASP A 607 27.78 24.43 -11.16
CA ASP A 607 29.07 24.01 -11.70
C ASP A 607 29.34 22.50 -11.63
N SER A 608 28.68 21.78 -10.72
CA SER A 608 28.75 20.32 -10.63
C SER A 608 27.84 19.60 -11.64
N GLY A 609 26.91 20.33 -12.24
CA GLY A 609 25.89 19.81 -13.15
C GLY A 609 24.56 19.49 -12.48
N LEU A 610 24.45 19.72 -11.18
CA LEU A 610 23.25 19.45 -10.38
C LEU A 610 22.38 20.72 -10.30
N TRP A 611 21.15 20.52 -9.85
CA TRP A 611 20.23 21.59 -9.46
C TRP A 611 19.98 21.55 -7.96
N HIS A 612 19.61 22.70 -7.40
CA HIS A 612 19.44 22.88 -5.97
C HIS A 612 17.99 22.65 -5.52
N GLN A 613 17.82 22.31 -4.25
CA GLN A 613 16.53 22.06 -3.59
C GLN A 613 15.58 23.24 -3.74
N VAL A 614 16.09 24.47 -3.58
CA VAL A 614 15.43 25.69 -4.01
C VAL A 614 16.20 26.16 -5.24
N LEU A 615 15.58 26.13 -6.42
CA LEU A 615 16.30 26.31 -7.69
C LEU A 615 17.01 27.65 -7.80
N THR A 616 16.48 28.68 -7.12
CA THR A 616 16.99 30.05 -7.12
C THR A 616 17.94 30.36 -5.97
N ASP A 617 18.18 29.40 -5.06
CA ASP A 617 19.11 29.56 -3.95
C ASP A 617 20.24 28.51 -4.02
N PRO A 618 21.44 28.89 -4.52
CA PRO A 618 22.58 27.97 -4.63
C PRO A 618 23.16 27.53 -3.27
N GLU A 619 22.77 28.18 -2.17
CA GLU A 619 23.16 27.75 -0.82
C GLU A 619 22.25 26.63 -0.28
N SER A 620 21.13 26.33 -0.96
CA SER A 620 20.35 25.13 -0.66
C SER A 620 21.06 23.88 -1.21
N TYR A 621 20.78 22.69 -0.68
CA TYR A 621 21.53 21.50 -1.06
C TYR A 621 21.21 21.06 -2.51
N ALA A 622 22.19 20.48 -3.21
CA ALA A 622 22.00 19.94 -4.56
C ALA A 622 21.06 18.72 -4.54
N GLU A 623 19.90 18.77 -5.19
CA GLU A 623 18.85 17.76 -5.03
C GLU A 623 18.81 16.77 -6.21
N ALA A 624 18.81 15.48 -5.90
CA ALA A 624 19.01 14.42 -6.88
C ALA A 624 17.78 14.16 -7.76
N SER A 625 16.56 14.27 -7.20
CA SER A 625 15.33 13.95 -7.93
C SER A 625 15.02 15.00 -9.01
N CYS A 626 15.13 16.30 -8.70
CA CYS A 626 14.91 17.39 -9.65
C CYS A 626 15.96 17.38 -10.76
N THR A 627 17.24 17.20 -10.41
CA THR A 627 18.34 17.04 -11.36
C THR A 627 18.05 15.91 -12.35
N SER A 628 17.58 14.77 -11.83
CA SER A 628 17.26 13.59 -12.65
C SER A 628 16.07 13.84 -13.58
N MET A 629 15.04 14.55 -13.13
CA MET A 629 13.89 14.90 -13.97
C MET A 629 14.23 15.90 -15.06
N PHE A 630 15.02 16.94 -14.76
CA PHE A 630 15.51 17.87 -15.78
C PHE A 630 16.38 17.14 -16.81
N THR A 631 17.24 16.23 -16.37
CA THR A 631 18.04 15.37 -17.25
C THR A 631 17.14 14.54 -18.18
N CYS A 632 16.08 13.92 -17.66
CA CYS A 632 15.10 13.17 -18.47
C CYS A 632 14.40 14.06 -19.49
N ALA A 633 13.85 15.20 -19.03
CA ALA A 633 13.12 16.13 -19.88
C ALA A 633 14.00 16.69 -20.99
N PHE A 634 15.22 17.12 -20.69
CA PHE A 634 16.19 17.61 -21.67
C PHE A 634 16.57 16.54 -22.68
N ALA A 635 16.89 15.32 -22.21
CA ALA A 635 17.26 14.22 -23.09
C ALA A 635 16.12 13.85 -24.06
N ARG A 636 14.88 13.74 -23.54
CA ARG A 636 13.68 13.47 -24.37
C ARG A 636 13.39 14.61 -25.33
N GLY A 637 13.51 15.86 -24.87
CA GLY A 637 13.32 17.06 -25.68
C GLY A 637 14.27 17.13 -26.87
N VAL A 638 15.55 16.78 -26.68
CA VAL A 638 16.53 16.69 -27.76
C VAL A 638 16.21 15.53 -28.70
N ARG A 639 15.95 14.32 -28.17
CA ARG A 639 15.72 13.12 -28.98
C ARG A 639 14.50 13.22 -29.87
N ASN A 640 13.46 13.89 -29.41
CA ASN A 640 12.20 14.06 -30.14
C ASN A 640 12.10 15.39 -30.90
N GLY A 641 13.13 16.25 -30.83
CA GLY A 641 13.18 17.51 -31.56
C GLY A 641 12.25 18.59 -31.02
N TRP A 642 11.89 18.53 -29.73
CA TRP A 642 11.06 19.54 -29.06
C TRP A 642 11.87 20.77 -28.63
N LEU A 643 13.16 20.59 -28.34
CA LEU A 643 14.05 21.66 -27.88
C LEU A 643 14.82 22.30 -29.04
N ARG A 644 14.69 23.64 -29.15
CA ARG A 644 15.27 24.43 -30.24
C ARG A 644 16.81 24.44 -30.19
N ASP A 645 17.41 24.63 -29.02
CA ASP A 645 18.88 24.62 -28.84
C ASP A 645 19.37 23.26 -28.35
N SER A 646 19.29 22.25 -29.22
CA SER A 646 19.68 20.88 -28.87
C SER A 646 21.12 20.75 -28.36
N ALA A 647 22.06 21.61 -28.79
CA ALA A 647 23.47 21.49 -28.44
C ALA A 647 23.74 21.84 -26.97
N SER A 648 23.10 22.89 -26.45
CA SER A 648 23.23 23.28 -25.04
C SER A 648 22.62 22.25 -24.10
N TYR A 649 21.45 21.71 -24.44
CA TYR A 649 20.80 20.68 -23.64
C TYR A 649 21.55 19.34 -23.62
N ILE A 650 22.21 18.95 -24.72
CA ILE A 650 23.09 17.75 -24.72
C ILE A 650 24.21 17.92 -23.69
N LYS A 651 24.87 19.10 -23.67
CA LYS A 651 25.94 19.38 -22.69
C LYS A 651 25.41 19.40 -21.26
N ALA A 652 24.23 19.97 -21.04
CA ALA A 652 23.60 20.01 -19.73
C ALA A 652 23.28 18.60 -19.21
N VAL A 653 22.72 17.73 -20.07
CA VAL A 653 22.45 16.32 -19.76
C VAL A 653 23.73 15.55 -19.45
N GLU A 654 24.80 15.76 -20.22
CA GLU A 654 26.11 15.15 -19.96
C GLU A 654 26.68 15.59 -18.60
N LYS A 655 26.62 16.89 -18.30
CA LYS A 655 27.09 17.47 -17.03
C LYS A 655 26.29 16.92 -15.86
N ALA A 656 24.96 16.86 -15.99
CA ALA A 656 24.07 16.37 -14.95
C ALA A 656 24.29 14.89 -14.62
N TRP A 657 24.39 14.03 -15.64
CA TRP A 657 24.67 12.61 -15.41
C TRP A 657 26.01 12.38 -14.74
N LEU A 658 27.05 13.12 -15.14
CA LEU A 658 28.37 13.05 -14.50
C LEU A 658 28.32 13.58 -13.05
N GLY A 659 27.59 14.65 -12.79
CA GLY A 659 27.35 15.18 -11.45
C GLY A 659 26.68 14.16 -10.54
N LEU A 660 25.61 13.50 -11.01
CA LEU A 660 24.93 12.42 -10.28
C LEU A 660 25.90 11.28 -9.95
N CYS A 661 26.71 10.82 -10.92
CA CYS A 661 27.67 9.75 -10.71
C CYS A 661 28.85 10.13 -9.78
N SER A 662 29.17 11.42 -9.69
CA SER A 662 30.32 11.91 -8.93
C SER A 662 29.97 12.33 -7.50
N HIS A 663 28.71 12.68 -7.24
CA HIS A 663 28.30 13.35 -6.00
C HIS A 663 27.09 12.72 -5.31
N VAL A 664 26.30 11.91 -6.02
CA VAL A 664 25.00 11.42 -5.54
C VAL A 664 24.96 9.89 -5.45
N ILE A 665 25.56 9.18 -6.40
CA ILE A 665 25.54 7.72 -6.45
C ILE A 665 26.86 7.17 -5.89
N ASP A 666 26.78 6.37 -4.83
CA ASP A 666 27.95 5.69 -4.29
C ASP A 666 28.28 4.38 -5.03
N ASN A 667 29.45 3.82 -4.73
CA ASN A 667 29.94 2.59 -5.34
C ASN A 667 29.18 1.30 -4.95
N LEU A 668 28.23 1.40 -4.02
CA LEU A 668 27.29 0.34 -3.64
C LEU A 668 25.92 0.50 -4.29
N GLY A 669 25.70 1.58 -5.06
CA GLY A 669 24.44 1.90 -5.71
C GLY A 669 23.44 2.62 -4.81
N ASN A 670 23.86 3.13 -3.64
CA ASN A 670 23.01 4.03 -2.86
C ASN A 670 22.95 5.41 -3.52
N ILE A 671 21.83 6.09 -3.32
CA ILE A 671 21.53 7.40 -3.84
C ILE A 671 21.28 8.36 -2.67
N TYR A 672 22.03 9.45 -2.66
CA TYR A 672 21.96 10.49 -1.66
C TYR A 672 21.22 11.73 -2.19
N GLY A 673 20.84 12.66 -1.32
CA GLY A 673 20.27 13.94 -1.75
C GLY A 673 18.88 13.88 -2.38
N ILE A 674 18.12 12.80 -2.13
CA ILE A 674 16.69 12.74 -2.51
C ILE A 674 15.86 13.36 -1.40
N CYS A 675 15.24 14.50 -1.67
CA CYS A 675 14.42 15.21 -0.70
C CYS A 675 13.22 14.33 -0.25
N LYS A 676 12.91 14.29 1.05
CA LYS A 676 11.76 13.54 1.59
C LYS A 676 10.42 14.17 1.15
N GLY A 677 9.30 13.47 1.35
CA GLY A 677 7.95 14.01 1.10
C GLY A 677 7.72 15.37 1.78
N SER A 678 7.05 16.29 1.10
CA SER A 678 6.96 17.70 1.49
C SER A 678 5.52 18.17 1.65
N SER A 679 5.32 19.16 2.53
CA SER A 679 4.15 20.04 2.49
C SER A 679 4.48 21.25 1.60
N TYR A 680 3.80 22.38 1.81
CA TYR A 680 4.18 23.66 1.20
C TYR A 680 4.41 24.75 2.24
N SER A 681 5.11 25.79 1.83
CA SER A 681 5.40 26.99 2.62
C SER A 681 5.56 28.20 1.70
N PHE A 682 5.30 29.39 2.24
CA PHE A 682 5.62 30.69 1.62
C PHE A 682 7.07 31.14 1.90
N SER A 683 7.88 30.29 2.52
CA SER A 683 9.27 30.58 2.86
C SER A 683 10.22 29.55 2.24
N GLU A 684 11.29 30.02 1.59
CA GLU A 684 12.39 29.18 1.10
C GLU A 684 13.10 28.44 2.26
N ASP A 685 13.09 29.03 3.46
CA ASP A 685 13.73 28.48 4.67
C ASP A 685 13.21 27.07 5.00
N TYR A 686 11.91 26.85 4.86
CA TYR A 686 11.30 25.53 5.05
C TYR A 686 11.91 24.49 4.11
N TYR A 687 11.99 24.81 2.82
CA TYR A 687 12.48 23.86 1.81
C TYR A 687 13.99 23.61 1.95
N LYS A 688 14.73 24.64 2.37
CA LYS A 688 16.18 24.61 2.52
C LYS A 688 16.64 23.92 3.80
N ASN A 689 16.04 24.27 4.94
CA ASN A 689 16.55 23.96 6.27
C ASN A 689 15.70 22.92 7.03
N ASP A 690 14.38 22.88 6.82
CA ASP A 690 13.49 21.92 7.52
C ASP A 690 13.25 20.64 6.69
N LEU A 691 13.22 20.80 5.37
CA LEU A 691 12.94 19.75 4.40
C LEU A 691 14.24 19.07 3.92
N GLY A 692 14.77 18.19 4.76
CA GLY A 692 15.95 17.37 4.45
C GLY A 692 15.73 16.27 3.41
N TRP A 693 16.73 15.41 3.26
CA TRP A 693 16.77 14.29 2.32
C TRP A 693 16.92 12.95 3.06
N ASN A 694 16.55 11.87 2.40
CA ASN A 694 16.68 10.50 2.88
C ASN A 694 17.56 9.68 1.92
N LEU A 695 18.33 8.73 2.46
CA LEU A 695 19.09 7.78 1.65
C LEU A 695 18.14 6.81 0.92
N ASN A 696 18.34 6.62 -0.39
CA ASN A 696 17.57 5.69 -1.22
C ASN A 696 16.06 5.92 -1.19
N ASP A 697 15.65 7.17 -1.03
CA ASP A 697 14.23 7.51 -0.95
C ASP A 697 13.50 7.20 -2.28
N THR A 698 12.29 6.66 -2.17
CA THR A 698 11.47 6.22 -3.31
C THR A 698 10.96 7.39 -4.15
N HIS A 699 11.00 8.63 -3.65
CA HIS A 699 10.63 9.80 -4.45
C HIS A 699 11.61 10.07 -5.60
N GLY A 700 12.86 9.58 -5.53
CA GLY A 700 13.91 9.89 -6.51
C GLY A 700 14.65 8.70 -7.09
N THR A 701 14.63 7.52 -6.43
CA THR A 701 15.45 6.36 -6.85
C THR A 701 15.16 5.91 -8.28
N GLY A 702 13.88 5.76 -8.67
CA GLY A 702 13.54 5.43 -10.05
C GLY A 702 13.84 6.56 -11.04
N ILE A 703 13.76 7.82 -10.63
CA ILE A 703 14.07 8.95 -11.50
C ILE A 703 15.56 8.99 -11.84
N VAL A 704 16.43 8.68 -10.88
CA VAL A 704 17.87 8.55 -11.14
C VAL A 704 18.14 7.43 -12.16
N LEU A 705 17.43 6.30 -12.06
CA LEU A 705 17.48 5.25 -13.08
C LEU A 705 17.01 5.77 -14.45
N LEU A 706 15.88 6.50 -14.51
CA LEU A 706 15.36 7.10 -15.74
C LEU A 706 16.36 8.10 -16.35
N ALA A 707 17.03 8.91 -15.53
CA ALA A 707 18.03 9.86 -16.00
C ALA A 707 19.20 9.13 -16.69
N GLY A 708 19.69 8.04 -16.10
CA GLY A 708 20.72 7.20 -16.71
C GLY A 708 20.24 6.51 -17.99
N VAL A 709 18.99 6.04 -18.01
CA VAL A 709 18.36 5.43 -19.19
C VAL A 709 18.29 6.44 -20.34
N GLU A 710 17.78 7.65 -20.08
CA GLU A 710 17.61 8.67 -21.10
C GLU A 710 18.95 9.27 -21.55
N TYR A 711 19.91 9.42 -20.64
CA TYR A 711 21.30 9.73 -20.97
C TYR A 711 21.89 8.70 -21.94
N ARG A 712 21.75 7.40 -21.63
CA ARG A 712 22.27 6.31 -22.46
C ARG A 712 21.65 6.32 -23.86
N LYS A 713 20.32 6.48 -23.95
CA LYS A 713 19.57 6.56 -25.21
C LYS A 713 20.03 7.78 -26.04
N LEU A 714 20.25 8.93 -25.41
CA LEU A 714 20.75 10.15 -26.07
C LEU A 714 22.18 9.96 -26.62
N MET A 715 23.09 9.40 -25.82
CA MET A 715 24.47 9.19 -26.23
C MET A 715 24.61 8.19 -27.39
N CYS A 716 23.78 7.14 -27.44
CA CYS A 716 23.74 6.22 -28.59
C CYS A 716 23.43 6.94 -29.90
N LEU A 717 22.43 7.81 -29.90
CA LEU A 717 22.00 8.56 -31.10
C LEU A 717 23.11 9.50 -31.60
N ARG A 718 23.88 10.10 -30.70
CA ARG A 718 25.02 10.96 -31.04
C ARG A 718 26.13 10.17 -31.73
N HIS A 719 26.52 9.01 -31.18
CA HIS A 719 27.55 8.16 -31.77
C HIS A 719 27.15 7.65 -33.16
N HIS A 720 25.88 7.29 -33.36
CA HIS A 720 25.38 6.86 -34.68
C HIS A 720 25.42 8.01 -35.71
N LYS A 721 25.02 9.23 -35.33
CA LYS A 721 25.11 10.40 -36.23
C LYS A 721 26.56 10.73 -36.59
N MET A 722 27.50 10.60 -35.66
CA MET A 722 28.94 10.84 -35.90
C MET A 722 29.64 9.73 -36.71
N SER A 723 29.13 8.49 -36.69
CA SER A 723 29.71 7.39 -37.48
C SER A 723 29.18 7.33 -38.92
N VAL A 724 28.10 8.08 -39.22
CA VAL A 724 27.45 8.13 -40.54
C VAL A 724 27.76 9.46 -41.27
N SER A 725 28.24 10.48 -40.54
CA SER A 725 28.79 11.73 -41.08
C SER A 725 30.29 11.63 -41.34
#